data_AF-A0AA41NGA9-F1
#
_entry.id   AF-A0AA41NGA9-F1
#
_cell.length_a   1.000
_cell.length_b   1.000
_cell.length_c   1.000
_cell.angle_alpha   90.00
_cell.angle_beta   90.00
_cell.angle_gamma   90.00
#
_symmetry.space_group_name_H-M   'P 1'
#
loop_
_entity.id
_entity.type
_entity.pdbx_description
1 polymer ?
#
loop_
_entity_poly.entity_id
_entity_poly.type
_entity_poly.pdbx_seq_one_letter_code
_entity_poly.pdbx_strand_id
1 'polypeptide(L)'
;MRQRREGDPPGCQAGCSAPVCLYCRPENTLHSAQDCYLALGAAAPARPARRPAGPGPAQPGESAGGHWRLGRGSGSYDLGIENRDATNDQVTKDAAEAIKKYNVGIKCATITPDEKRVEEFKLKQMWKSPNGTIRNILGGTVFREAIICKNIPRLVSGWIKPIIIGRHAYGDQYRATDFVVPGPGKVEITYTPSDGTQKMTYLVHNFEVGGGVAMGMYNEDKSIEDFAHSSFQMALSKGWPLYLSTKNTILKKYDGRFKDIFQEIYDKQYKSQFEAQKIWYEHRLIDDMVAQAMKSEGGFIWACKNYDGDVQSDSVAQGYGSLGMMTSVLVCPDGKTVEAEAAHGTVTRHYRMYQKGQETSTNPIASIFAWTRGLAHRAKLDNNNDLGIFAKALEEVCIETIEAGFMTKDLAACIKGLPKLLELFKHIQDDAMADFNTTDIAGHIIASSGRNIERRTKVSLWNTAATQAPRTSAVFRSAEAHYDLAISVALQWLDHSEDLTWLKWEEVKMPLHGRPRYPNHREREAMILSSYAGILMNSIPIEEVFKIYGADSSANSGITKITFYEDRGFQGRCYECSSDHSNLQPYFSRCNSIRVDSGCWMLYERPNYQGYQYFLRRGDYPDYQQWMGFSDSIRSCRAIPYTSSHRIRLYERDDYRGLVSELTEDCSCIHDRYRLNEIYSVHVLEGCWVLYEMPNYRGRQYLLRPGDYRRYHDWGAVDAKVGSLRRVIDLY
;
A
#
# COMPACT_ATOMS: atom_id res chain seq x y z
N MET A 1 42.27 41.76 -42.66
CA MET A 1 43.75 41.68 -42.74
C MET A 1 44.23 40.42 -42.03
N ARG A 2 45.55 40.15 -41.96
CA ARG A 2 46.16 38.81 -41.73
C ARG A 2 46.08 38.26 -40.28
N GLN A 3 45.72 36.97 -40.19
CA GLN A 3 46.40 35.82 -39.52
C GLN A 3 47.20 35.92 -38.18
N ARG A 4 47.12 34.79 -37.43
CA ARG A 4 48.08 34.18 -36.42
C ARG A 4 47.96 34.65 -34.95
N ARG A 5 47.83 33.71 -33.97
CA ARG A 5 48.84 32.95 -33.15
C ARG A 5 49.66 33.88 -32.22
N GLU A 6 50.09 33.55 -31.00
CA GLU A 6 50.20 32.33 -30.15
C GLU A 6 50.55 32.78 -28.70
N GLY A 7 50.47 31.90 -27.67
CA GLY A 7 51.35 31.98 -26.48
C GLY A 7 50.78 32.25 -25.07
N ASP A 8 50.77 31.21 -24.22
CA ASP A 8 50.98 31.26 -22.74
C ASP A 8 52.49 31.45 -22.40
N PRO A 9 53.00 31.43 -21.14
CA PRO A 9 52.44 31.52 -19.75
C PRO A 9 53.10 32.72 -18.99
N PRO A 10 53.37 32.81 -17.65
CA PRO A 10 52.94 32.10 -16.40
C PRO A 10 52.28 33.09 -15.38
N GLY A 11 52.06 32.85 -14.06
CA GLY A 11 52.16 31.68 -13.15
C GLY A 11 52.67 32.06 -11.72
N CYS A 12 52.37 31.23 -10.69
CA CYS A 12 52.68 31.40 -9.24
C CYS A 12 52.02 32.60 -8.50
N GLN A 13 51.86 32.64 -7.16
CA GLN A 13 51.47 31.63 -6.15
C GLN A 13 51.21 32.36 -4.79
N ALA A 14 50.21 31.93 -4.01
CA ALA A 14 50.06 32.01 -2.54
C ALA A 14 50.27 33.34 -1.74
N GLY A 15 49.48 33.55 -0.66
CA GLY A 15 49.79 34.54 0.38
C GLY A 15 48.65 34.94 1.33
N CYS A 16 48.60 34.34 2.51
CA CYS A 16 47.57 34.54 3.55
C CYS A 16 47.42 35.98 4.08
N SER A 17 46.19 36.36 4.50
CA SER A 17 45.98 37.21 5.68
C SER A 17 44.56 37.07 6.29
N ALA A 18 44.51 37.07 7.62
CA ALA A 18 43.37 37.37 8.49
C ALA A 18 43.82 38.55 9.39
N PRO A 19 42.98 39.26 10.18
CA PRO A 19 41.63 38.91 10.65
C PRO A 19 40.59 40.07 10.59
N VAL A 20 39.38 39.87 11.15
CA VAL A 20 38.63 40.78 12.08
C VAL A 20 37.23 40.21 12.34
N CYS A 21 36.77 40.22 13.61
CA CYS A 21 35.42 39.82 14.03
C CYS A 21 34.43 41.00 14.03
N LEU A 22 33.14 40.75 13.78
CA LEU A 22 32.00 41.24 14.61
C LEU A 22 30.60 40.77 14.11
N TYR A 23 29.92 39.96 14.95
CA TYR A 23 28.46 39.85 15.20
C TYR A 23 27.40 40.10 14.09
N CYS A 24 26.57 39.07 13.78
CA CYS A 24 25.12 38.94 14.14
C CYS A 24 24.22 38.18 13.12
N ARG A 25 23.75 36.96 13.50
CA ARG A 25 22.46 36.30 13.13
C ARG A 25 22.16 36.00 11.62
N PRO A 26 21.15 35.17 11.29
CA PRO A 26 20.92 33.80 11.75
C PRO A 26 20.55 32.85 10.58
N GLU A 27 21.38 31.88 10.22
CA GLU A 27 21.04 30.95 9.12
C GLU A 27 20.55 29.58 9.60
N ASN A 28 19.26 29.33 9.33
CA ASN A 28 18.67 28.00 9.32
C ASN A 28 19.24 27.20 8.14
N THR A 29 20.10 26.23 8.42
CA THR A 29 20.47 25.17 7.46
C THR A 29 20.05 23.82 8.02
N LEU A 30 18.83 23.40 7.67
CA LEU A 30 18.37 22.02 7.85
C LEU A 30 18.78 21.22 6.61
N HIS A 31 19.66 20.24 6.83
CA HIS A 31 20.23 19.41 5.77
C HIS A 31 19.23 18.40 5.18
N SER A 32 19.62 17.86 4.03
CA SER A 32 18.80 17.12 3.07
C SER A 32 18.47 15.66 3.45
N ALA A 33 17.37 15.17 2.86
CA ALA A 33 16.99 13.76 2.91
C ALA A 33 17.95 12.90 2.09
N GLN A 34 18.31 11.72 2.60
CA GLN A 34 19.26 10.80 1.96
C GLN A 34 18.55 9.63 1.24
N ASP A 35 18.82 9.46 -0.06
CA ASP A 35 18.29 8.36 -0.88
C ASP A 35 19.25 7.15 -0.89
N CYS A 36 19.20 6.34 0.17
CA CYS A 36 20.13 5.20 0.34
C CYS A 36 19.75 3.96 -0.50
N TYR A 37 20.78 3.21 -0.91
CA TYR A 37 20.69 1.95 -1.66
C TYR A 37 21.66 0.91 -1.04
N LEU A 38 21.29 -0.38 -1.01
CA LEU A 38 22.12 -1.45 -0.40
C LEU A 38 22.34 -2.66 -1.33
N ALA A 39 23.60 -3.13 -1.41
CA ALA A 39 23.95 -4.44 -1.99
C ALA A 39 24.41 -5.42 -0.89
N LEU A 40 24.04 -6.71 -0.96
CA LEU A 40 24.22 -7.70 0.13
C LEU A 40 25.13 -8.89 -0.25
N GLY A 41 26.36 -8.91 0.29
CA GLY A 41 27.38 -9.94 -0.01
C GLY A 41 27.47 -11.12 0.98
N ALA A 42 27.79 -12.31 0.46
CA ALA A 42 27.95 -13.55 1.24
C ALA A 42 29.36 -13.71 1.86
N ALA A 43 29.48 -14.57 2.88
CA ALA A 43 30.74 -14.88 3.56
C ALA A 43 31.54 -16.00 2.87
N ALA A 44 32.87 -15.92 2.89
CA ALA A 44 33.76 -16.95 2.34
C ALA A 44 34.28 -17.92 3.43
N PRO A 45 34.44 -19.22 3.14
CA PRO A 45 34.90 -20.20 4.13
C PRO A 45 36.41 -20.07 4.41
N ALA A 46 36.78 -20.10 5.68
CA ALA A 46 38.18 -20.04 6.10
C ALA A 46 38.92 -21.37 5.82
N ARG A 47 40.15 -21.28 5.27
CA ARG A 47 41.04 -22.44 5.13
C ARG A 47 41.59 -22.88 6.50
N PRO A 48 41.68 -24.19 6.80
CA PRO A 48 42.20 -24.66 8.08
C PRO A 48 43.73 -24.52 8.16
N ALA A 49 44.22 -23.90 9.23
CA ALA A 49 45.64 -23.88 9.58
C ALA A 49 46.05 -25.19 10.26
N ARG A 50 47.25 -25.71 9.94
CA ARG A 50 47.82 -26.91 10.58
C ARG A 50 48.19 -26.63 12.04
N ARG A 51 47.85 -27.55 12.96
CA ARG A 51 48.37 -27.59 14.34
C ARG A 51 49.49 -28.64 14.48
N PRO A 52 50.56 -28.39 15.27
CA PRO A 52 51.37 -29.42 15.90
C PRO A 52 50.75 -29.88 17.25
N ALA A 53 51.27 -30.96 17.82
CA ALA A 53 50.60 -31.77 18.86
C ALA A 53 51.10 -31.58 20.31
N GLY A 54 50.26 -31.94 21.29
CA GLY A 54 50.57 -32.05 22.73
C GLY A 54 49.33 -32.46 23.55
N PRO A 55 49.41 -33.32 24.59
CA PRO A 55 48.24 -34.06 25.11
C PRO A 55 47.64 -33.54 26.44
N GLY A 56 46.34 -33.76 26.64
CA GLY A 56 45.59 -33.54 27.90
C GLY A 56 44.13 -34.04 27.76
N PRO A 57 43.48 -34.54 28.84
CA PRO A 57 42.28 -35.40 28.73
C PRO A 57 40.94 -34.63 28.56
N ALA A 58 39.92 -35.36 28.09
CA ALA A 58 38.62 -34.83 27.71
C ALA A 58 37.63 -34.64 28.88
N GLN A 59 36.75 -33.64 28.75
CA GLN A 59 35.41 -33.60 29.37
C GLN A 59 34.39 -32.99 28.37
N PRO A 60 33.07 -33.22 28.56
CA PRO A 60 32.14 -33.26 27.44
C PRO A 60 31.21 -32.04 27.30
N GLY A 61 30.90 -31.71 26.05
CA GLY A 61 29.55 -31.27 25.66
C GLY A 61 29.13 -29.84 26.00
N GLU A 62 29.65 -28.86 25.26
CA GLU A 62 28.89 -27.63 24.96
C GLU A 62 28.67 -27.52 23.45
N SER A 63 27.42 -27.28 23.07
CA SER A 63 27.00 -27.05 21.69
C SER A 63 27.65 -25.76 21.17
N ALA A 64 28.39 -25.84 20.07
CA ALA A 64 28.99 -24.68 19.44
C ALA A 64 27.89 -23.70 18.96
N GLY A 65 27.66 -22.65 19.75
CA GLY A 65 26.89 -21.48 19.33
C GLY A 65 27.63 -20.75 18.22
N GLY A 66 27.36 -21.12 16.97
CA GLY A 66 27.94 -20.46 15.81
C GLY A 66 27.49 -19.00 15.73
N HIS A 67 28.37 -18.07 16.07
CA HIS A 67 28.10 -16.64 15.98
C HIS A 67 27.99 -16.21 14.50
N TRP A 68 26.80 -15.72 14.12
CA TRP A 68 26.48 -15.31 12.76
C TRP A 68 26.96 -13.89 12.47
N ARG A 69 27.59 -13.68 11.32
CA ARG A 69 27.80 -12.35 10.70
C ARG A 69 27.38 -12.39 9.25
N LEU A 70 26.62 -11.38 8.79
CA LEU A 70 26.56 -11.09 7.35
C LEU A 70 27.96 -10.69 6.88
N GLY A 71 28.34 -11.13 5.69
CA GLY A 71 29.71 -10.99 5.20
C GLY A 71 30.16 -9.53 5.07
N ARG A 72 31.48 -9.29 5.14
CA ARG A 72 32.14 -7.98 4.92
C ARG A 72 32.02 -7.45 3.47
N GLY A 73 30.88 -7.68 2.81
CA GLY A 73 30.63 -7.36 1.41
C GLY A 73 29.47 -6.39 1.17
N SER A 74 28.71 -5.99 2.20
CA SER A 74 27.60 -5.07 2.01
C SER A 74 28.09 -3.64 1.74
N GLY A 75 27.75 -3.10 0.58
CA GLY A 75 28.03 -1.71 0.20
C GLY A 75 26.76 -0.89 0.18
N SER A 76 26.77 0.25 0.88
CA SER A 76 25.76 1.30 0.71
C SER A 76 26.20 2.24 -0.41
N TYR A 77 25.29 2.56 -1.32
CA TYR A 77 25.50 3.56 -2.38
C TYR A 77 24.44 4.65 -2.20
N ASP A 78 24.81 5.91 -2.36
CA ASP A 78 23.86 7.03 -2.35
C ASP A 78 23.48 7.35 -3.80
N LEU A 79 22.22 7.10 -4.16
CA LEU A 79 21.68 7.36 -5.50
C LEU A 79 20.81 8.64 -5.53
N GLY A 80 20.91 9.46 -4.48
CA GLY A 80 20.34 10.80 -4.43
C GLY A 80 20.85 11.68 -5.56
N ILE A 81 20.01 12.61 -6.01
CA ILE A 81 20.31 13.41 -7.22
C ILE A 81 21.56 14.27 -7.05
N GLU A 82 21.84 14.76 -5.84
CA GLU A 82 23.02 15.58 -5.52
C GLU A 82 24.31 14.74 -5.57
N ASN A 83 24.33 13.53 -5.00
CA ASN A 83 25.50 12.66 -5.05
C ASN A 83 25.75 12.08 -6.45
N ARG A 84 24.68 11.79 -7.20
CA ARG A 84 24.79 11.47 -8.62
C ARG A 84 25.38 12.62 -9.43
N ASP A 85 24.94 13.85 -9.21
CA ASP A 85 25.56 15.00 -9.87
C ASP A 85 27.04 15.12 -9.47
N ALA A 86 27.36 15.09 -8.17
CA ALA A 86 28.72 15.18 -7.65
C ALA A 86 29.66 14.14 -8.30
N THR A 87 29.22 12.88 -8.41
CA THR A 87 29.97 11.75 -8.99
C THR A 87 29.87 11.62 -10.52
N ASN A 88 29.20 12.55 -11.20
CA ASN A 88 28.92 12.49 -12.64
C ASN A 88 28.18 11.20 -13.07
N ASP A 89 27.21 10.78 -12.25
CA ASP A 89 26.40 9.55 -12.33
C ASP A 89 27.21 8.23 -12.31
N GLN A 90 28.47 8.28 -11.88
CA GLN A 90 29.31 7.08 -11.75
C GLN A 90 28.82 6.17 -10.62
N VAL A 91 28.34 6.72 -9.50
CA VAL A 91 27.80 5.95 -8.37
C VAL A 91 26.68 4.99 -8.79
N THR A 92 25.87 5.38 -9.78
CA THR A 92 24.79 4.56 -10.36
C THR A 92 25.32 3.30 -11.06
N LYS A 93 26.47 3.41 -11.74
CA LYS A 93 27.12 2.27 -12.40
C LYS A 93 27.82 1.38 -11.37
N ASP A 94 28.48 1.99 -10.40
CA ASP A 94 29.19 1.26 -9.34
C ASP A 94 28.22 0.43 -8.49
N ALA A 95 27.03 0.96 -8.20
CA ALA A 95 25.93 0.22 -7.57
C ALA A 95 25.46 -0.97 -8.43
N ALA A 96 25.31 -0.79 -9.76
CA ALA A 96 24.91 -1.87 -10.66
C ALA A 96 25.95 -3.00 -10.76
N GLU A 97 27.24 -2.68 -10.80
CA GLU A 97 28.31 -3.68 -10.77
C GLU A 97 28.42 -4.37 -9.39
N ALA A 98 28.07 -3.67 -8.30
CA ALA A 98 27.92 -4.28 -6.98
C ALA A 98 26.76 -5.29 -6.93
N ILE A 99 25.62 -5.00 -7.60
CA ILE A 99 24.51 -5.97 -7.73
C ILE A 99 24.98 -7.23 -8.44
N LYS A 100 25.70 -7.13 -9.56
CA LYS A 100 26.25 -8.33 -10.24
C LYS A 100 27.14 -9.16 -9.32
N LYS A 101 28.03 -8.48 -8.58
CA LYS A 101 28.97 -9.14 -7.67
C LYS A 101 28.26 -9.85 -6.52
N TYR A 102 27.24 -9.23 -5.94
CA TYR A 102 26.60 -9.69 -4.70
C TYR A 102 25.26 -10.41 -4.92
N ASN A 103 24.69 -10.33 -6.12
CA ASN A 103 23.46 -10.98 -6.61
C ASN A 103 22.14 -10.43 -6.02
N VAL A 104 22.21 -9.43 -5.13
CA VAL A 104 21.04 -8.81 -4.49
C VAL A 104 21.26 -7.31 -4.36
N GLY A 105 20.35 -6.53 -4.95
CA GLY A 105 20.19 -5.10 -4.70
C GLY A 105 18.84 -4.76 -4.09
N ILE A 106 18.82 -3.78 -3.18
CA ILE A 106 17.59 -3.18 -2.63
C ILE A 106 17.69 -1.66 -2.85
N LYS A 107 16.70 -1.09 -3.52
CA LYS A 107 16.77 0.26 -4.08
C LYS A 107 15.59 1.15 -3.66
N CYS A 108 15.92 2.36 -3.21
CA CYS A 108 14.95 3.44 -3.03
C CYS A 108 14.51 4.05 -4.38
N ALA A 109 13.33 4.67 -4.42
CA ALA A 109 12.91 5.48 -5.57
C ALA A 109 13.87 6.66 -5.78
N THR A 110 14.16 7.02 -7.03
CA THR A 110 15.19 8.02 -7.36
C THR A 110 14.68 9.06 -8.36
N ILE A 111 15.05 10.32 -8.20
CA ILE A 111 14.71 11.39 -9.15
C ILE A 111 15.38 11.13 -10.52
N THR A 112 14.60 11.09 -11.58
CA THR A 112 15.09 11.30 -12.96
C THR A 112 14.84 12.77 -13.30
N PRO A 113 15.87 13.60 -13.54
CA PRO A 113 15.71 15.04 -13.69
C PRO A 113 15.09 15.43 -15.05
N ASP A 114 14.19 16.40 -15.02
CA ASP A 114 13.73 17.21 -16.15
C ASP A 114 14.42 18.60 -16.10
N GLU A 115 14.06 19.53 -17.00
CA GLU A 115 14.60 20.89 -17.02
C GLU A 115 14.40 21.62 -15.68
N LYS A 116 13.25 21.39 -15.02
CA LYS A 116 12.92 22.01 -13.74
C LYS A 116 13.78 21.45 -12.61
N ARG A 117 14.17 20.17 -12.67
CA ARG A 117 15.11 19.57 -11.70
C ARG A 117 16.53 20.00 -11.92
N VAL A 118 16.94 20.23 -13.17
CA VAL A 118 18.24 20.82 -13.49
C VAL A 118 18.35 22.21 -12.86
N GLU A 119 17.31 23.04 -12.97
CA GLU A 119 17.25 24.35 -12.31
C GLU A 119 17.19 24.23 -10.76
N GLU A 120 16.27 23.42 -10.23
CA GLU A 120 16.06 23.24 -8.78
C GLU A 120 17.34 22.84 -8.03
N PHE A 121 18.00 21.78 -8.51
CA PHE A 121 19.18 21.20 -7.86
C PHE A 121 20.50 21.74 -8.43
N LYS A 122 20.44 22.71 -9.37
CA LYS A 122 21.61 23.31 -10.05
C LYS A 122 22.53 22.25 -10.67
N LEU A 123 21.94 21.25 -11.33
CA LEU A 123 22.64 20.09 -11.87
C LEU A 123 23.57 20.50 -13.02
N LYS A 124 24.72 19.84 -13.13
CA LYS A 124 25.68 19.99 -14.24
C LYS A 124 25.03 19.69 -15.59
N GLN A 125 24.13 18.71 -15.63
CA GLN A 125 23.35 18.33 -16.80
C GLN A 125 22.11 17.50 -16.42
N MET A 126 21.23 17.25 -17.40
CA MET A 126 20.08 16.35 -17.24
C MET A 126 20.55 14.87 -17.24
N TRP A 127 20.84 14.33 -16.05
CA TRP A 127 21.29 12.95 -15.88
C TRP A 127 20.24 11.91 -16.30
N LYS A 128 20.70 10.78 -16.84
CA LYS A 128 19.83 9.64 -17.21
C LYS A 128 19.18 9.01 -15.97
N SER A 129 18.09 8.26 -16.18
CA SER A 129 17.40 7.56 -15.10
C SER A 129 18.27 6.45 -14.48
N PRO A 130 18.45 6.40 -13.14
CA PRO A 130 19.18 5.33 -12.47
C PRO A 130 18.61 3.94 -12.76
N ASN A 131 17.29 3.82 -12.79
CA ASN A 131 16.60 2.58 -13.12
C ASN A 131 16.97 2.10 -14.52
N GLY A 132 17.03 3.02 -15.49
CA GLY A 132 17.51 2.73 -16.84
C GLY A 132 18.96 2.25 -16.83
N THR A 133 19.87 2.98 -16.18
CA THR A 133 21.30 2.63 -16.11
C THR A 133 21.52 1.26 -15.44
N ILE A 134 20.89 0.99 -14.30
CA ILE A 134 21.01 -0.29 -13.57
C ILE A 134 20.46 -1.45 -14.43
N ARG A 135 19.24 -1.33 -14.97
CA ARG A 135 18.63 -2.37 -15.83
C ARG A 135 19.42 -2.62 -17.11
N ASN A 136 20.03 -1.59 -17.69
CA ASN A 136 20.92 -1.72 -18.85
C ASN A 136 22.21 -2.49 -18.52
N ILE A 137 22.74 -2.34 -17.30
CA ILE A 137 23.97 -2.99 -16.85
C ILE A 137 23.72 -4.44 -16.44
N LEU A 138 22.58 -4.72 -15.77
CA LEU A 138 22.20 -6.04 -15.29
C LEU A 138 21.54 -6.93 -16.35
N GLY A 139 20.75 -6.34 -17.24
CA GLY A 139 19.80 -7.07 -18.08
C GLY A 139 18.61 -7.61 -17.27
N GLY A 140 17.77 -8.42 -17.91
CA GLY A 140 16.65 -9.10 -17.27
C GLY A 140 15.29 -8.41 -17.38
N THR A 141 14.36 -8.86 -16.55
CA THR A 141 12.92 -8.57 -16.65
C THR A 141 12.40 -8.02 -15.33
N VAL A 142 11.66 -6.90 -15.37
CA VAL A 142 11.05 -6.32 -14.16
C VAL A 142 9.69 -6.96 -13.95
N PHE A 143 9.56 -7.74 -12.88
CA PHE A 143 8.29 -8.33 -12.45
C PHE A 143 7.61 -7.44 -11.42
N ARG A 144 6.36 -7.05 -11.71
CA ARG A 144 5.50 -6.27 -10.82
C ARG A 144 4.32 -7.12 -10.37
N GLU A 145 4.21 -7.36 -9.07
CA GLU A 145 3.16 -8.17 -8.44
C GLU A 145 2.40 -7.36 -7.38
N ALA A 146 1.07 -7.35 -7.49
CA ALA A 146 0.19 -6.60 -6.60
C ALA A 146 0.11 -7.21 -5.19
N ILE A 147 0.09 -6.33 -4.19
CA ILE A 147 -0.08 -6.66 -2.78
C ILE A 147 -1.58 -6.59 -2.46
N ILE A 148 -2.18 -7.71 -2.04
CA ILE A 148 -3.62 -7.81 -1.83
C ILE A 148 -3.94 -7.75 -0.33
N CYS A 149 -4.81 -6.81 0.05
CA CYS A 149 -5.44 -6.72 1.37
C CYS A 149 -6.95 -6.91 1.23
N LYS A 150 -7.57 -7.75 2.07
CA LYS A 150 -8.99 -8.15 1.94
C LYS A 150 -9.98 -6.98 1.98
N ASN A 151 -9.65 -5.92 2.71
CA ASN A 151 -10.52 -4.74 2.92
C ASN A 151 -10.30 -3.60 1.91
N ILE A 152 -9.34 -3.73 0.98
CA ILE A 152 -9.13 -2.74 -0.08
C ILE A 152 -9.98 -3.13 -1.31
N PRO A 153 -10.96 -2.32 -1.71
CA PRO A 153 -11.79 -2.65 -2.87
C PRO A 153 -10.99 -2.54 -4.16
N ARG A 154 -11.14 -3.55 -5.02
CA ARG A 154 -10.57 -3.61 -6.37
C ARG A 154 -11.48 -2.88 -7.35
N LEU A 155 -10.89 -2.13 -8.29
CA LEU A 155 -11.66 -1.49 -9.37
C LEU A 155 -12.21 -2.55 -10.35
N VAL A 156 -11.47 -3.64 -10.55
CA VAL A 156 -11.91 -4.81 -11.31
C VAL A 156 -12.28 -5.90 -10.31
N SER A 157 -13.57 -6.02 -10.00
CA SER A 157 -14.07 -6.91 -8.94
C SER A 157 -13.78 -8.40 -9.18
N GLY A 158 -13.60 -8.81 -10.44
CA GLY A 158 -13.25 -10.18 -10.81
C GLY A 158 -11.82 -10.61 -10.43
N TRP A 159 -10.91 -9.67 -10.16
CA TRP A 159 -9.49 -9.97 -9.90
C TRP A 159 -9.22 -10.53 -8.50
N ILE A 160 -9.60 -11.79 -8.29
CA ILE A 160 -9.48 -12.51 -7.01
C ILE A 160 -8.02 -12.83 -6.67
N LYS A 161 -7.23 -13.26 -7.66
CA LYS A 161 -5.80 -13.62 -7.59
C LYS A 161 -4.96 -12.52 -8.24
N PRO A 162 -3.71 -12.26 -7.81
CA PRO A 162 -2.89 -11.20 -8.39
C PRO A 162 -2.53 -11.47 -9.86
N ILE A 163 -2.25 -10.41 -10.62
CA ILE A 163 -1.66 -10.48 -11.97
C ILE A 163 -0.22 -9.99 -11.87
N ILE A 164 0.73 -10.73 -12.44
CA ILE A 164 2.15 -10.35 -12.45
C ILE A 164 2.52 -9.84 -13.83
N ILE A 165 2.91 -8.57 -13.94
CA ILE A 165 3.43 -7.99 -15.18
C ILE A 165 4.94 -8.22 -15.23
N GLY A 166 5.42 -8.98 -16.21
CA GLY A 166 6.84 -9.11 -16.56
C GLY A 166 7.19 -8.15 -17.69
N ARG A 167 7.86 -7.04 -17.39
CA ARG A 167 8.25 -6.00 -18.36
C ARG A 167 9.63 -6.27 -18.94
N HIS A 168 9.72 -6.36 -20.26
CA HIS A 168 10.98 -6.33 -21.00
C HIS A 168 11.61 -4.93 -20.94
N ALA A 169 12.45 -4.66 -19.95
CA ALA A 169 12.96 -3.31 -19.69
C ALA A 169 14.15 -2.90 -20.60
N TYR A 170 14.09 -3.23 -21.89
CA TYR A 170 15.12 -2.96 -22.90
C TYR A 170 14.52 -2.42 -24.21
N GLY A 171 15.31 -1.68 -24.99
CA GLY A 171 14.96 -1.27 -26.36
C GLY A 171 13.65 -0.48 -26.49
N ASP A 172 12.99 -0.70 -27.63
CA ASP A 172 11.69 -0.13 -28.00
C ASP A 172 11.67 1.43 -27.86
N GLN A 173 10.53 2.03 -27.49
CA GLN A 173 10.37 3.48 -27.34
C GLN A 173 11.41 4.12 -26.38
N TYR A 174 11.88 3.38 -25.38
CA TYR A 174 12.81 3.87 -24.34
C TYR A 174 14.25 4.01 -24.84
N ARG A 175 14.53 3.58 -26.08
CA ARG A 175 15.77 3.84 -26.82
C ARG A 175 15.51 4.26 -28.26
N ALA A 176 14.34 4.86 -28.53
CA ALA A 176 14.06 5.42 -29.84
C ALA A 176 14.96 6.64 -30.13
N THR A 177 15.08 6.97 -31.41
CA THR A 177 15.55 8.27 -31.88
C THR A 177 14.42 8.89 -32.69
N ASP A 178 13.95 10.06 -32.27
CA ASP A 178 12.84 10.78 -32.85
C ASP A 178 13.24 12.22 -33.24
N PHE A 179 12.50 12.80 -34.19
CA PHE A 179 12.69 14.18 -34.64
C PHE A 179 11.43 14.76 -35.28
N VAL A 180 11.35 16.09 -35.28
CA VAL A 180 10.36 16.85 -36.04
C VAL A 180 10.83 16.97 -37.49
N VAL A 181 10.01 16.50 -38.42
CA VAL A 181 10.22 16.69 -39.86
C VAL A 181 9.78 18.13 -40.18
N PRO A 182 10.65 19.02 -40.68
CA PRO A 182 10.37 20.46 -40.75
C PRO A 182 9.45 20.87 -41.92
N GLY A 183 9.25 20.00 -42.91
CA GLY A 183 8.50 20.29 -44.14
C GLY A 183 8.51 19.08 -45.07
N PRO A 184 8.09 19.23 -46.33
CA PRO A 184 8.06 18.15 -47.31
C PRO A 184 9.43 17.46 -47.49
N GLY A 185 9.43 16.13 -47.59
CA GLY A 185 10.65 15.32 -47.71
C GLY A 185 10.44 13.83 -47.40
N LYS A 186 11.44 13.01 -47.72
CA LYS A 186 11.43 11.57 -47.44
C LYS A 186 12.08 11.26 -46.09
N VAL A 187 11.50 10.31 -45.36
CA VAL A 187 12.11 9.67 -44.20
C VAL A 187 12.37 8.21 -44.53
N GLU A 188 13.61 7.78 -44.38
CA GLU A 188 14.08 6.43 -44.72
C GLU A 188 14.83 5.83 -43.52
N ILE A 189 14.73 4.51 -43.32
CA ILE A 189 15.52 3.76 -42.35
C ILE A 189 16.55 2.91 -43.10
N THR A 190 17.82 2.99 -42.69
CA THR A 190 18.93 2.30 -43.37
C THR A 190 19.76 1.47 -42.39
N TYR A 191 19.96 0.19 -42.72
CA TYR A 191 20.92 -0.69 -42.07
C TYR A 191 22.17 -0.84 -42.95
N THR A 192 23.35 -0.65 -42.35
CA THR A 192 24.64 -0.90 -42.99
C THR A 192 25.30 -2.10 -42.30
N PRO A 193 25.40 -3.26 -42.97
CA PRO A 193 26.11 -4.42 -42.45
C PRO A 193 27.59 -4.13 -42.19
N SER A 194 28.15 -4.68 -41.11
CA SER A 194 29.57 -4.52 -40.75
C SER A 194 30.52 -5.41 -41.55
N ASP A 195 30.00 -6.49 -42.15
CA ASP A 195 30.71 -7.41 -43.03
C ASP A 195 30.87 -6.89 -44.47
N GLY A 196 30.35 -5.68 -44.76
CA GLY A 196 30.39 -5.07 -46.08
C GLY A 196 29.33 -5.59 -47.06
N THR A 197 28.38 -6.42 -46.61
CA THR A 197 27.23 -6.82 -47.44
C THR A 197 26.30 -5.63 -47.75
N GLN A 198 25.38 -5.83 -48.69
CA GLN A 198 24.61 -4.73 -49.26
C GLN A 198 23.74 -4.00 -48.21
N LYS A 199 23.86 -2.67 -48.18
CA LYS A 199 23.01 -1.82 -47.33
C LYS A 199 21.53 -2.05 -47.64
N MET A 200 20.72 -2.13 -46.60
CA MET A 200 19.26 -2.21 -46.71
C MET A 200 18.66 -0.84 -46.39
N THR A 201 17.92 -0.24 -47.30
CA THR A 201 17.22 1.04 -47.11
C THR A 201 15.74 0.87 -47.39
N TYR A 202 14.90 1.34 -46.47
CA TYR A 202 13.45 1.28 -46.58
C TYR A 202 12.85 2.68 -46.41
N LEU A 203 11.99 3.09 -47.35
CA LEU A 203 11.19 4.30 -47.21
C LEU A 203 10.15 4.11 -46.10
N VAL A 204 10.17 4.96 -45.08
CA VAL A 204 9.18 4.99 -44.00
C VAL A 204 7.97 5.82 -44.44
N HIS A 205 8.22 7.05 -44.92
CA HIS A 205 7.17 7.92 -45.44
C HIS A 205 7.73 9.00 -46.37
N ASN A 206 6.87 9.56 -47.23
CA ASN A 206 7.14 10.75 -48.04
C ASN A 206 6.17 11.85 -47.61
N PHE A 207 6.66 12.86 -46.90
CA PHE A 207 5.88 14.02 -46.46
C PHE A 207 5.72 14.96 -47.66
N GLU A 208 4.49 15.18 -48.14
CA GLU A 208 4.25 15.91 -49.40
C GLU A 208 3.87 17.38 -49.22
N VAL A 209 3.09 17.71 -48.19
CA VAL A 209 2.48 19.04 -48.03
C VAL A 209 3.07 19.84 -46.87
N GLY A 210 3.44 19.18 -45.77
CA GLY A 210 3.91 19.82 -44.56
C GLY A 210 4.87 18.94 -43.76
N GLY A 211 5.30 19.45 -42.61
CA GLY A 211 6.13 18.71 -41.67
C GLY A 211 5.35 17.64 -40.89
N GLY A 212 6.00 17.09 -39.88
CA GLY A 212 5.43 16.04 -39.02
C GLY A 212 6.44 15.55 -37.99
N VAL A 213 6.31 14.30 -37.57
CA VAL A 213 7.27 13.63 -36.67
C VAL A 213 7.63 12.25 -37.22
N ALA A 214 8.85 11.81 -36.94
CA ALA A 214 9.31 10.47 -37.27
C ALA A 214 10.18 9.91 -36.14
N MET A 215 10.20 8.58 -36.00
CA MET A 215 11.07 7.89 -35.05
C MET A 215 11.57 6.54 -35.60
N GLY A 216 12.73 6.12 -35.13
CA GLY A 216 13.24 4.76 -35.27
C GLY A 216 13.51 4.14 -33.90
N MET A 217 13.22 2.85 -33.74
CA MET A 217 13.48 2.08 -32.52
C MET A 217 14.03 0.69 -32.87
N TYR A 218 14.66 0.03 -31.89
CA TYR A 218 15.29 -1.27 -32.06
C TYR A 218 15.14 -2.14 -30.81
N ASN A 219 15.32 -3.44 -31.00
CA ASN A 219 15.53 -4.39 -29.93
C ASN A 219 16.55 -5.44 -30.42
N GLU A 220 17.02 -6.31 -29.53
CA GLU A 220 18.06 -7.29 -29.83
C GLU A 220 17.58 -8.70 -29.47
N ASP A 221 17.80 -9.67 -30.37
CA ASP A 221 17.39 -11.06 -30.17
C ASP A 221 17.83 -11.60 -28.79
N LYS A 222 19.09 -11.37 -28.40
CA LYS A 222 19.62 -11.78 -27.09
C LYS A 222 18.84 -11.19 -25.91
N SER A 223 18.38 -9.94 -26.02
CA SER A 223 17.57 -9.30 -24.98
C SER A 223 16.17 -9.91 -24.90
N ILE A 224 15.58 -10.30 -26.04
CA ILE A 224 14.29 -10.98 -26.12
C ILE A 224 14.40 -12.42 -25.57
N GLU A 225 15.50 -13.12 -25.85
CA GLU A 225 15.80 -14.44 -25.27
C GLU A 225 15.89 -14.37 -23.75
N ASP A 226 16.64 -13.40 -23.20
CA ASP A 226 16.77 -13.22 -21.75
C ASP A 226 15.43 -12.88 -21.07
N PHE A 227 14.59 -12.09 -21.75
CA PHE A 227 13.21 -11.82 -21.33
C PHE A 227 12.31 -13.06 -21.35
N ALA A 228 12.43 -13.91 -22.38
CA ALA A 228 11.72 -15.17 -22.46
C ALA A 228 12.12 -16.12 -21.32
N HIS A 229 13.43 -16.35 -21.14
CA HIS A 229 13.96 -17.19 -20.05
C HIS A 229 13.49 -16.72 -18.67
N SER A 230 13.61 -15.42 -18.38
CA SER A 230 13.14 -14.83 -17.12
C SER A 230 11.64 -15.06 -16.91
N SER A 231 10.83 -14.90 -17.95
CA SER A 231 9.37 -15.06 -17.90
C SER A 231 8.94 -16.51 -17.67
N PHE A 232 9.57 -17.47 -18.36
CA PHE A 232 9.30 -18.90 -18.16
C PHE A 232 9.74 -19.39 -16.77
N GLN A 233 10.89 -18.92 -16.27
CA GLN A 233 11.37 -19.23 -14.91
C GLN A 233 10.42 -18.67 -13.84
N MET A 234 9.93 -17.43 -14.00
CA MET A 234 8.96 -16.83 -13.08
C MET A 234 7.66 -17.65 -13.03
N ALA A 235 7.10 -18.01 -14.19
CA ALA A 235 5.90 -18.83 -14.28
C ALA A 235 6.05 -20.20 -13.60
N LEU A 236 7.17 -20.90 -13.83
CA LEU A 236 7.50 -22.17 -13.15
C LEU A 236 7.72 -22.03 -11.64
N SER A 237 8.19 -20.87 -11.17
CA SER A 237 8.39 -20.60 -9.74
C SER A 237 7.09 -20.31 -8.99
N LYS A 238 6.11 -19.72 -9.70
CA LYS A 238 4.76 -19.42 -9.18
C LYS A 238 3.77 -20.57 -9.39
N GLY A 239 4.05 -21.47 -10.33
CA GLY A 239 3.12 -22.51 -10.78
C GLY A 239 1.93 -21.93 -11.53
N TRP A 240 2.11 -20.83 -12.27
CA TRP A 240 1.04 -20.10 -12.98
C TRP A 240 1.27 -20.06 -14.50
N PRO A 241 0.21 -19.97 -15.33
CA PRO A 241 0.34 -19.84 -16.77
C PRO A 241 0.99 -18.49 -17.18
N LEU A 242 1.60 -18.48 -18.36
CA LEU A 242 2.31 -17.34 -18.93
C LEU A 242 1.67 -16.88 -20.24
N TYR A 243 1.43 -15.58 -20.36
CA TYR A 243 0.95 -14.93 -21.57
C TYR A 243 1.96 -13.93 -22.11
N LEU A 244 2.35 -14.03 -23.39
CA LEU A 244 3.07 -12.96 -24.09
C LEU A 244 2.09 -12.18 -24.97
N SER A 245 2.07 -10.85 -24.84
CA SER A 245 1.25 -9.98 -25.70
C SER A 245 2.08 -9.16 -26.68
N THR A 246 1.66 -9.08 -27.94
CA THR A 246 2.27 -8.21 -28.98
C THR A 246 1.22 -7.70 -29.99
N LYS A 247 1.60 -6.91 -30.99
CA LYS A 247 0.78 -6.58 -32.17
C LYS A 247 1.40 -7.11 -33.47
N ASN A 248 1.86 -8.36 -33.48
CA ASN A 248 2.53 -9.00 -34.63
C ASN A 248 1.69 -9.09 -35.92
N THR A 249 0.36 -8.95 -35.87
CA THR A 249 -0.46 -8.80 -37.09
C THR A 249 -0.16 -7.52 -37.86
N ILE A 250 0.26 -6.46 -37.17
CA ILE A 250 0.67 -5.17 -37.73
C ILE A 250 2.20 -5.10 -37.86
N LEU A 251 2.91 -5.28 -36.75
CA LEU A 251 4.39 -5.25 -36.70
C LEU A 251 4.98 -6.62 -37.06
N LYS A 252 4.69 -7.09 -38.28
CA LYS A 252 4.93 -8.48 -38.75
C LYS A 252 6.36 -9.00 -38.59
N LYS A 253 7.36 -8.11 -38.63
CA LYS A 253 8.79 -8.48 -38.43
C LYS A 253 9.25 -8.23 -37.00
N TYR A 254 8.99 -7.03 -36.46
CA TYR A 254 9.45 -6.63 -35.12
C TYR A 254 8.78 -7.46 -34.02
N ASP A 255 7.45 -7.42 -33.93
CA ASP A 255 6.68 -8.17 -32.94
C ASP A 255 6.55 -9.66 -33.31
N GLY A 256 6.72 -9.98 -34.61
CA GLY A 256 6.92 -11.35 -35.06
C GLY A 256 8.13 -11.99 -34.38
N ARG A 257 9.28 -11.29 -34.35
CA ARG A 257 10.51 -11.82 -33.75
C ARG A 257 10.36 -12.13 -32.26
N PHE A 258 9.64 -11.29 -31.52
CA PHE A 258 9.28 -11.56 -30.11
C PHE A 258 8.51 -12.87 -29.95
N LYS A 259 7.45 -13.06 -30.74
CA LYS A 259 6.64 -14.28 -30.74
C LYS A 259 7.50 -15.51 -31.08
N ASP A 260 8.28 -15.42 -32.16
CA ASP A 260 9.05 -16.54 -32.68
C ASP A 260 10.12 -16.99 -31.67
N ILE A 261 10.87 -16.06 -31.06
CA ILE A 261 11.88 -16.37 -30.02
C ILE A 261 11.23 -17.04 -28.80
N PHE A 262 10.13 -16.50 -28.27
CA PHE A 262 9.44 -17.11 -27.11
C PHE A 262 8.94 -18.52 -27.44
N GLN A 263 8.33 -18.72 -28.61
CA GLN A 263 7.81 -20.02 -29.01
C GLN A 263 8.94 -21.05 -29.18
N GLU A 264 10.04 -20.66 -29.84
CA GLU A 264 11.21 -21.51 -30.00
C GLU A 264 11.83 -21.92 -28.67
N ILE A 265 11.97 -20.98 -27.72
CA ILE A 265 12.51 -21.27 -26.37
C ILE A 265 11.54 -22.17 -25.58
N TYR A 266 10.23 -21.91 -25.66
CA TYR A 266 9.22 -22.71 -24.98
C TYR A 266 9.27 -24.18 -25.43
N ASP A 267 9.14 -24.44 -26.73
CA ASP A 267 9.09 -25.79 -27.28
C ASP A 267 10.42 -26.54 -27.09
N LYS A 268 11.57 -25.85 -27.15
CA LYS A 268 12.90 -26.48 -26.97
C LYS A 268 13.25 -26.78 -25.51
N GLN A 269 12.79 -25.99 -24.54
CA GLN A 269 13.37 -26.00 -23.18
C GLN A 269 12.36 -26.08 -22.02
N TYR A 270 11.16 -25.50 -22.16
CA TYR A 270 10.25 -25.28 -21.02
C TYR A 270 8.95 -26.09 -21.07
N LYS A 271 8.50 -26.49 -22.26
CA LYS A 271 7.22 -27.15 -22.47
C LYS A 271 6.96 -28.35 -21.55
N SER A 272 7.91 -29.28 -21.45
CA SER A 272 7.81 -30.46 -20.58
C SER A 272 7.70 -30.10 -19.09
N GLN A 273 8.35 -29.01 -18.65
CA GLN A 273 8.30 -28.53 -17.27
C GLN A 273 6.94 -27.87 -16.97
N PHE A 274 6.40 -27.14 -17.93
CA PHE A 274 5.06 -26.53 -17.87
C PHE A 274 3.95 -27.59 -17.84
N GLU A 275 4.02 -28.59 -18.74
CA GLU A 275 3.10 -29.72 -18.79
C GLU A 275 3.12 -30.53 -17.47
N ALA A 276 4.31 -30.75 -16.89
CA ALA A 276 4.45 -31.42 -15.59
C ALA A 276 3.78 -30.66 -14.43
N GLN A 277 3.79 -29.32 -14.47
CA GLN A 277 3.09 -28.46 -13.50
C GLN A 277 1.62 -28.15 -13.88
N LYS A 278 1.13 -28.66 -15.02
CA LYS A 278 -0.22 -28.38 -15.57
C LYS A 278 -0.48 -26.89 -15.85
N ILE A 279 0.55 -26.16 -16.22
CA ILE A 279 0.48 -24.77 -16.68
C ILE A 279 0.82 -24.69 -18.18
N TRP A 280 0.52 -23.56 -18.81
CA TRP A 280 0.73 -23.35 -20.24
C TRP A 280 1.38 -22.00 -20.53
N TYR A 281 1.96 -21.90 -21.73
CA TYR A 281 2.36 -20.65 -22.36
C TYR A 281 1.42 -20.34 -23.53
N GLU A 282 1.02 -19.09 -23.69
CA GLU A 282 0.26 -18.63 -24.86
C GLU A 282 0.76 -17.27 -25.37
N HIS A 283 0.84 -17.12 -26.70
CA HIS A 283 0.99 -15.81 -27.35
C HIS A 283 -0.38 -15.25 -27.72
N ARG A 284 -0.64 -13.99 -27.39
CA ARG A 284 -1.87 -13.27 -27.75
C ARG A 284 -1.60 -11.92 -28.39
N LEU A 285 -2.62 -11.42 -29.09
CA LEU A 285 -2.64 -10.02 -29.51
C LEU A 285 -2.94 -9.13 -28.31
N ILE A 286 -2.24 -8.00 -28.18
CA ILE A 286 -2.32 -7.11 -27.01
C ILE A 286 -3.75 -6.64 -26.70
N ASP A 287 -4.56 -6.39 -27.72
CA ASP A 287 -5.98 -5.99 -27.62
C ASP A 287 -6.91 -7.12 -27.14
N ASP A 288 -6.62 -8.37 -27.48
CA ASP A 288 -7.31 -9.52 -26.90
C ASP A 288 -6.83 -9.78 -25.46
N MET A 289 -5.53 -9.65 -25.21
CA MET A 289 -4.95 -9.89 -23.88
C MET A 289 -5.46 -8.90 -22.82
N VAL A 290 -5.58 -7.60 -23.13
CA VAL A 290 -6.20 -6.63 -22.20
C VAL A 290 -7.67 -6.99 -21.92
N ALA A 291 -8.41 -7.43 -22.94
CA ALA A 291 -9.82 -7.80 -22.80
C ALA A 291 -10.01 -9.10 -22.00
N GLN A 292 -9.10 -10.07 -22.15
CA GLN A 292 -9.03 -11.28 -21.33
C GLN A 292 -8.66 -10.94 -19.89
N ALA A 293 -7.62 -10.12 -19.66
CA ALA A 293 -7.18 -9.74 -18.33
C ALA A 293 -8.35 -9.12 -17.52
N MET A 294 -9.08 -8.18 -18.11
CA MET A 294 -10.27 -7.54 -17.50
C MET A 294 -11.42 -8.52 -17.15
N LYS A 295 -11.50 -9.67 -17.81
CA LYS A 295 -12.53 -10.71 -17.59
C LYS A 295 -12.05 -11.89 -16.74
N SER A 296 -10.76 -11.94 -16.43
CA SER A 296 -10.11 -13.04 -15.72
C SER A 296 -10.30 -12.95 -14.20
N GLU A 297 -9.99 -14.04 -13.50
CA GLU A 297 -9.81 -14.04 -12.04
C GLU A 297 -8.42 -13.56 -11.59
N GLY A 298 -7.55 -13.17 -12.52
CA GLY A 298 -6.10 -13.06 -12.31
C GLY A 298 -5.40 -14.42 -12.18
N GLY A 299 -4.24 -14.47 -11.54
CA GLY A 299 -3.47 -15.69 -11.29
C GLY A 299 -2.61 -16.16 -12.47
N PHE A 300 -2.01 -15.23 -13.21
CA PHE A 300 -1.13 -15.50 -14.34
C PHE A 300 0.03 -14.51 -14.43
N ILE A 301 1.08 -14.91 -15.14
CA ILE A 301 2.18 -14.04 -15.55
C ILE A 301 1.85 -13.45 -16.93
N TRP A 302 2.02 -12.15 -17.08
CA TRP A 302 1.84 -11.44 -18.35
C TRP A 302 3.17 -10.80 -18.76
N ALA A 303 3.86 -11.44 -19.69
CA ALA A 303 5.04 -10.91 -20.36
C ALA A 303 4.61 -9.81 -21.34
N CYS A 304 5.04 -8.58 -21.03
CA CYS A 304 4.79 -7.39 -21.82
C CYS A 304 6.09 -6.84 -22.42
N LYS A 305 6.01 -6.34 -23.66
CA LYS A 305 7.04 -5.46 -24.25
C LYS A 305 7.24 -4.21 -23.38
N ASN A 306 8.32 -3.46 -23.62
CA ASN A 306 8.77 -2.42 -22.70
C ASN A 306 7.68 -1.36 -22.39
N TYR A 307 7.00 -0.86 -23.43
CA TYR A 307 5.93 0.14 -23.31
C TYR A 307 4.64 -0.45 -22.73
N ASP A 308 4.21 -1.61 -23.22
CA ASP A 308 3.02 -2.30 -22.72
C ASP A 308 3.16 -2.62 -21.22
N GLY A 309 4.37 -3.03 -20.79
CA GLY A 309 4.65 -3.37 -19.40
C GLY A 309 4.64 -2.15 -18.47
N ASP A 310 5.03 -0.98 -18.96
CA ASP A 310 4.91 0.29 -18.21
C ASP A 310 3.42 0.59 -17.96
N VAL A 311 2.65 0.74 -19.05
CA VAL A 311 1.23 1.15 -19.00
C VAL A 311 0.35 0.12 -18.28
N GLN A 312 0.52 -1.17 -18.57
CA GLN A 312 -0.31 -2.23 -17.96
C GLN A 312 0.04 -2.45 -16.49
N SER A 313 1.29 -2.27 -16.06
CA SER A 313 1.62 -2.45 -14.63
C SER A 313 1.03 -1.37 -13.73
N ASP A 314 1.00 -0.12 -14.18
CA ASP A 314 0.32 0.97 -13.46
C ASP A 314 -1.21 0.78 -13.48
N SER A 315 -1.77 0.32 -14.62
CA SER A 315 -3.21 -0.01 -14.74
C SER A 315 -3.61 -1.16 -13.80
N VAL A 316 -2.80 -2.21 -13.71
CA VAL A 316 -2.99 -3.34 -12.81
C VAL A 316 -2.85 -2.90 -11.35
N ALA A 317 -1.82 -2.14 -10.99
CA ALA A 317 -1.63 -1.61 -9.64
C ALA A 317 -2.83 -0.77 -9.18
N GLN A 318 -3.31 0.13 -10.04
CA GLN A 318 -4.49 0.95 -9.74
C GLN A 318 -5.76 0.09 -9.64
N GLY A 319 -5.87 -0.99 -10.41
CA GLY A 319 -6.96 -1.97 -10.31
C GLY A 319 -7.00 -2.73 -8.99
N TYR A 320 -5.86 -2.94 -8.34
CA TYR A 320 -5.74 -3.49 -6.98
C TYR A 320 -5.80 -2.44 -5.85
N GLY A 321 -5.93 -1.15 -6.19
CA GLY A 321 -6.25 -0.08 -5.25
C GLY A 321 -5.31 1.13 -5.33
N SER A 322 -4.00 0.92 -5.26
CA SER A 322 -3.00 1.99 -5.22
C SER A 322 -1.65 1.54 -5.78
N LEU A 323 -0.89 2.47 -6.38
CA LEU A 323 0.51 2.27 -6.78
C LEU A 323 1.42 1.89 -5.59
N GLY A 324 1.02 2.22 -4.35
CA GLY A 324 1.71 1.79 -3.13
C GLY A 324 1.54 0.30 -2.81
N MET A 325 0.59 -0.38 -3.45
CA MET A 325 0.28 -1.81 -3.25
C MET A 325 0.85 -2.68 -4.38
N MET A 326 2.07 -2.37 -4.83
CA MET A 326 2.73 -3.05 -5.94
C MET A 326 4.22 -3.25 -5.63
N THR A 327 4.67 -4.50 -5.68
CA THR A 327 6.09 -4.85 -5.61
C THR A 327 6.76 -4.66 -6.99
N SER A 328 8.07 -4.44 -7.03
CA SER A 328 8.83 -4.40 -8.28
C SER A 328 10.18 -5.09 -8.09
N VAL A 329 10.43 -6.17 -8.83
CA VAL A 329 11.67 -6.95 -8.76
C VAL A 329 12.21 -7.20 -10.16
N LEU A 330 13.37 -6.63 -10.47
CA LEU A 330 14.18 -7.02 -11.62
C LEU A 330 14.80 -8.39 -11.35
N VAL A 331 14.55 -9.35 -12.24
CA VAL A 331 15.17 -10.69 -12.21
C VAL A 331 16.06 -10.83 -13.45
N CYS A 332 17.33 -11.17 -13.22
CA CYS A 332 18.32 -11.37 -14.26
C CYS A 332 18.22 -12.79 -14.88
N PRO A 333 18.66 -12.98 -16.14
CA PRO A 333 18.56 -14.27 -16.83
C PRO A 333 19.48 -15.36 -16.25
N ASP A 334 20.40 -15.01 -15.35
CA ASP A 334 21.26 -15.95 -14.60
C ASP A 334 20.47 -16.77 -13.54
N GLY A 335 19.19 -16.45 -13.33
CA GLY A 335 18.32 -17.09 -12.33
C GLY A 335 18.72 -16.82 -10.88
N LYS A 336 19.64 -15.86 -10.65
CA LYS A 336 20.32 -15.66 -9.36
C LYS A 336 20.40 -14.19 -8.95
N THR A 337 20.63 -13.27 -9.88
CA THR A 337 20.78 -11.84 -9.58
C THR A 337 19.42 -11.14 -9.61
N VAL A 338 19.10 -10.42 -8.53
CA VAL A 338 17.87 -9.62 -8.43
C VAL A 338 18.13 -8.21 -7.92
N GLU A 339 17.27 -7.29 -8.30
CA GLU A 339 17.18 -5.95 -7.74
C GLU A 339 15.71 -5.66 -7.39
N ALA A 340 15.45 -5.26 -6.16
CA ALA A 340 14.11 -5.00 -5.64
C ALA A 340 13.93 -3.51 -5.33
N GLU A 341 12.88 -2.91 -5.86
CA GLU A 341 12.53 -1.50 -5.69
C GLU A 341 11.03 -1.30 -5.41
N ALA A 342 10.68 -0.13 -4.91
CA ALA A 342 9.28 0.30 -4.89
C ALA A 342 8.80 0.56 -6.34
N ALA A 343 7.57 0.17 -6.68
CA ALA A 343 7.04 0.38 -8.02
C ALA A 343 6.79 1.88 -8.36
N HIS A 344 6.72 2.76 -7.37
CA HIS A 344 6.40 4.18 -7.52
C HIS A 344 7.64 5.10 -7.50
N GLY A 345 7.47 6.34 -7.98
CA GLY A 345 8.50 7.39 -7.87
C GLY A 345 8.63 8.00 -6.46
N THR A 346 9.43 9.07 -6.33
CA THR A 346 9.79 9.72 -5.05
C THR A 346 8.67 10.54 -4.37
N VAL A 347 7.42 10.39 -4.81
CA VAL A 347 6.23 11.07 -4.25
C VAL A 347 6.44 12.59 -4.03
N THR A 348 7.06 13.28 -5.01
CA THR A 348 7.51 14.69 -4.90
C THR A 348 6.47 15.63 -4.29
N ARG A 349 5.17 15.47 -4.60
CA ARG A 349 4.11 16.32 -4.03
C ARG A 349 4.11 16.28 -2.49
N HIS A 350 4.26 15.11 -1.89
CA HIS A 350 4.32 14.94 -0.44
C HIS A 350 5.65 15.46 0.10
N TYR A 351 6.76 15.27 -0.60
CA TYR A 351 8.05 15.87 -0.23
C TYR A 351 7.97 17.41 -0.17
N ARG A 352 7.24 18.07 -1.06
CA ARG A 352 7.00 19.54 -0.98
C ARG A 352 6.13 19.96 0.20
N MET A 353 5.21 19.11 0.64
CA MET A 353 4.42 19.35 1.86
C MET A 353 5.32 19.21 3.10
N TYR A 354 6.12 18.14 3.16
CA TYR A 354 7.14 17.93 4.19
C TYR A 354 8.14 19.08 4.29
N GLN A 355 8.69 19.58 3.18
CA GLN A 355 9.59 20.75 3.16
C GLN A 355 8.95 22.04 3.71
N LYS A 356 7.61 22.12 3.74
CA LYS A 356 6.85 23.22 4.35
C LYS A 356 6.42 22.95 5.80
N GLY A 357 6.86 21.82 6.39
CA GLY A 357 6.42 21.36 7.71
C GLY A 357 4.98 20.86 7.76
N GLN A 358 4.37 20.56 6.61
CA GLN A 358 3.00 20.05 6.53
C GLN A 358 2.97 18.52 6.67
N GLU A 359 1.90 18.01 7.27
CA GLU A 359 1.66 16.56 7.39
C GLU A 359 1.55 15.88 6.03
N THR A 360 1.98 14.61 5.97
CA THR A 360 1.84 13.77 4.78
C THR A 360 1.35 12.39 5.17
N SER A 361 0.55 11.77 4.30
CA SER A 361 0.16 10.37 4.43
C SER A 361 0.68 9.64 3.19
N THR A 362 1.94 9.22 3.28
CA THR A 362 2.69 8.58 2.19
C THR A 362 2.77 7.09 2.46
N ASN A 363 2.25 6.27 1.55
CA ASN A 363 2.22 4.82 1.68
C ASN A 363 3.65 4.22 1.61
N PRO A 364 4.16 3.54 2.67
CA PRO A 364 5.50 2.97 2.67
C PRO A 364 5.56 1.51 2.19
N ILE A 365 4.43 0.88 1.89
CA ILE A 365 4.29 -0.58 1.76
C ILE A 365 5.16 -1.14 0.63
N ALA A 366 5.12 -0.55 -0.58
CA ALA A 366 5.99 -0.96 -1.69
C ALA A 366 7.49 -0.90 -1.34
N SER A 367 7.92 0.10 -0.55
CA SER A 367 9.31 0.22 -0.08
C SER A 367 9.68 -0.84 0.95
N ILE A 368 8.78 -1.17 1.89
CA ILE A 368 8.99 -2.26 2.84
C ILE A 368 9.10 -3.59 2.08
N PHE A 369 8.24 -3.81 1.08
CA PHE A 369 8.28 -5.02 0.27
C PHE A 369 9.54 -5.10 -0.62
N ALA A 370 10.12 -3.98 -1.05
CA ALA A 370 11.42 -3.98 -1.72
C ALA A 370 12.52 -4.57 -0.81
N TRP A 371 12.52 -4.18 0.48
CA TRP A 371 13.41 -4.77 1.49
C TRP A 371 13.15 -6.25 1.71
N THR A 372 11.91 -6.66 2.01
CA THR A 372 11.62 -8.07 2.30
C THR A 372 11.86 -8.98 1.11
N ARG A 373 11.54 -8.55 -0.13
CA ARG A 373 11.83 -9.32 -1.35
C ARG A 373 13.35 -9.51 -1.56
N GLY A 374 14.14 -8.46 -1.35
CA GLY A 374 15.61 -8.57 -1.40
C GLY A 374 16.19 -9.48 -0.31
N LEU A 375 15.71 -9.34 0.93
CA LEU A 375 16.13 -10.18 2.06
C LEU A 375 15.70 -11.63 1.91
N ALA A 376 14.49 -11.91 1.41
CA ALA A 376 14.01 -13.26 1.13
C ALA A 376 14.79 -13.94 0.00
N HIS A 377 15.25 -13.18 -1.01
CA HIS A 377 16.13 -13.74 -2.04
C HIS A 377 17.56 -13.96 -1.52
N ARG A 378 18.11 -13.04 -0.71
CA ARG A 378 19.38 -13.25 0.02
C ARG A 378 19.32 -14.51 0.89
N ALA A 379 18.23 -14.68 1.64
CA ALA A 379 17.93 -15.87 2.44
C ALA A 379 17.97 -17.15 1.62
N LYS A 380 17.32 -17.17 0.44
CA LYS A 380 17.38 -18.30 -0.50
C LYS A 380 18.80 -18.59 -1.00
N LEU A 381 19.57 -17.56 -1.36
CA LEU A 381 20.94 -17.73 -1.86
C LEU A 381 21.93 -18.21 -0.79
N ASP A 382 21.69 -17.87 0.48
CA ASP A 382 22.54 -18.26 1.61
C ASP A 382 22.03 -19.50 2.38
N ASN A 383 20.89 -20.07 1.98
CA ASN A 383 20.13 -21.09 2.73
C ASN A 383 19.80 -20.67 4.18
N ASN A 384 19.56 -19.38 4.41
CA ASN A 384 19.22 -18.81 5.72
C ASN A 384 17.70 -18.75 5.91
N ASN A 385 17.13 -19.78 6.54
CA ASN A 385 15.69 -19.88 6.77
C ASN A 385 15.12 -18.77 7.66
N ASP A 386 15.85 -18.36 8.70
CA ASP A 386 15.38 -17.38 9.68
C ASP A 386 15.20 -15.98 9.06
N LEU A 387 16.11 -15.58 8.17
CA LEU A 387 15.97 -14.36 7.37
C LEU A 387 14.77 -14.43 6.43
N GLY A 388 14.46 -15.60 5.88
CA GLY A 388 13.25 -15.85 5.08
C GLY A 388 11.97 -15.73 5.90
N ILE A 389 11.95 -16.28 7.12
CA ILE A 389 10.84 -16.14 8.08
C ILE A 389 10.63 -14.68 8.46
N PHE A 390 11.70 -13.95 8.79
CA PHE A 390 11.63 -12.52 9.13
C PHE A 390 11.05 -11.69 7.98
N ALA A 391 11.56 -11.87 6.76
CA ALA A 391 11.08 -11.16 5.58
C ALA A 391 9.59 -11.43 5.33
N LYS A 392 9.15 -12.69 5.48
CA LYS A 392 7.74 -13.07 5.33
C LYS A 392 6.86 -12.46 6.44
N ALA A 393 7.29 -12.55 7.70
CA ALA A 393 6.52 -12.02 8.83
C ALA A 393 6.31 -10.50 8.72
N LEU A 394 7.30 -9.75 8.21
CA LEU A 394 7.16 -8.31 7.99
C LEU A 394 6.14 -7.97 6.87
N GLU A 395 6.05 -8.80 5.82
CA GLU A 395 4.99 -8.68 4.80
C GLU A 395 3.60 -9.00 5.38
N GLU A 396 3.48 -10.04 6.22
CA GLU A 396 2.24 -10.41 6.89
C GLU A 396 1.77 -9.29 7.83
N VAL A 397 2.65 -8.72 8.67
CA VAL A 397 2.36 -7.56 9.55
C VAL A 397 1.84 -6.35 8.78
N CYS A 398 2.42 -6.05 7.62
CA CYS A 398 1.96 -4.95 6.77
C CYS A 398 0.51 -5.16 6.29
N ILE A 399 0.18 -6.38 5.86
CA ILE A 399 -1.16 -6.75 5.38
C ILE A 399 -2.17 -6.74 6.54
N GLU A 400 -1.82 -7.33 7.68
CA GLU A 400 -2.68 -7.38 8.89
C GLU A 400 -2.97 -5.98 9.44
N THR A 401 -1.98 -5.08 9.43
CA THR A 401 -2.16 -3.67 9.83
C THR A 401 -3.22 -2.98 8.99
N ILE A 402 -3.12 -3.09 7.66
CA ILE A 402 -4.10 -2.53 6.72
C ILE A 402 -5.47 -3.18 6.92
N GLU A 403 -5.53 -4.51 7.04
CA GLU A 403 -6.79 -5.25 7.22
C GLU A 403 -7.49 -4.94 8.56
N ALA A 404 -6.74 -4.61 9.61
CA ALA A 404 -7.26 -4.12 10.88
C ALA A 404 -7.82 -2.68 10.81
N GLY A 405 -7.62 -1.98 9.69
CA GLY A 405 -8.14 -0.63 9.43
C GLY A 405 -7.10 0.49 9.51
N PHE A 406 -5.85 0.17 9.84
CA PHE A 406 -4.76 1.15 9.98
C PHE A 406 -4.05 1.33 8.63
N MET A 407 -4.32 2.45 7.94
CA MET A 407 -3.86 2.64 6.57
C MET A 407 -3.66 4.11 6.18
N THR A 408 -2.84 4.33 5.16
CA THR A 408 -2.58 5.68 4.60
C THR A 408 -3.74 6.20 3.75
N LYS A 409 -3.75 7.53 3.52
CA LYS A 409 -4.84 8.28 2.88
C LYS A 409 -5.21 7.78 1.48
N ASP A 410 -4.27 7.21 0.73
CA ASP A 410 -4.52 6.59 -0.57
C ASP A 410 -5.41 5.35 -0.45
N LEU A 411 -5.11 4.45 0.51
CA LEU A 411 -5.90 3.25 0.77
C LEU A 411 -7.27 3.57 1.37
N ALA A 412 -7.32 4.55 2.29
CA ALA A 412 -8.59 5.05 2.83
C ALA A 412 -9.49 5.67 1.74
N ALA A 413 -8.88 6.29 0.71
CA ALA A 413 -9.60 6.83 -0.44
C ALA A 413 -10.18 5.75 -1.35
N CYS A 414 -9.55 4.58 -1.47
CA CYS A 414 -10.14 3.42 -2.15
C CYS A 414 -11.45 2.98 -1.48
N ILE A 415 -11.50 2.99 -0.14
CA ILE A 415 -12.67 2.56 0.64
C ILE A 415 -13.80 3.60 0.63
N LYS A 416 -13.49 4.87 0.94
CA LYS A 416 -14.52 5.91 1.17
C LYS A 416 -14.82 6.80 -0.04
N GLY A 417 -13.98 6.78 -1.08
CA GLY A 417 -14.08 7.63 -2.26
C GLY A 417 -13.46 9.02 -2.06
N LEU A 418 -12.68 9.47 -3.05
CA LEU A 418 -11.92 10.72 -2.97
C LEU A 418 -12.77 12.01 -2.77
N PRO A 419 -13.95 12.19 -3.41
CA PRO A 419 -14.76 13.39 -3.21
C PRO A 419 -15.24 13.56 -1.75
N LYS A 420 -15.71 12.48 -1.12
CA LYS A 420 -16.15 12.49 0.29
C LYS A 420 -15.00 12.83 1.24
N LEU A 421 -13.79 12.36 0.93
CA LEU A 421 -12.58 12.76 1.66
C LEU A 421 -12.24 14.25 1.46
N LEU A 422 -12.39 14.79 0.26
CA LEU A 422 -12.10 16.20 -0.04
C LEU A 422 -13.14 17.16 0.57
N GLU A 423 -14.40 16.76 0.68
CA GLU A 423 -15.42 17.52 1.43
C GLU A 423 -15.10 17.55 2.93
N LEU A 424 -14.67 16.42 3.51
CA LEU A 424 -14.14 16.35 4.88
C LEU A 424 -12.99 17.35 5.07
N PHE A 425 -11.97 17.31 4.19
CA PHE A 425 -10.78 18.17 4.32
C PHE A 425 -11.05 19.66 4.09
N LYS A 426 -12.12 20.04 3.37
CA LYS A 426 -12.49 21.46 3.21
C LYS A 426 -13.01 22.06 4.52
N HIS A 427 -13.91 21.38 5.21
CA HIS A 427 -14.50 21.88 6.46
C HIS A 427 -13.42 22.06 7.55
N ILE A 428 -12.52 21.07 7.67
CA ILE A 428 -11.36 21.11 8.58
C ILE A 428 -10.48 22.36 8.39
N GLN A 429 -10.38 22.88 7.16
CA GLN A 429 -9.50 24.00 6.84
C GLN A 429 -10.13 25.38 7.15
N ASP A 430 -11.46 25.46 7.18
CA ASP A 430 -12.20 26.67 7.56
C ASP A 430 -12.38 26.75 9.09
N ASP A 431 -12.65 25.63 9.77
CA ASP A 431 -12.85 25.59 11.24
C ASP A 431 -11.55 25.88 12.02
N ALA A 432 -10.37 25.54 11.48
CA ALA A 432 -9.07 25.78 12.13
C ALA A 432 -8.66 27.27 12.25
N MET A 433 -9.46 28.20 11.72
CA MET A 433 -9.28 29.65 11.84
C MET A 433 -10.17 30.30 12.92
N ALA A 434 -11.02 29.53 13.59
CA ALA A 434 -11.85 29.99 14.71
C ALA A 434 -11.44 29.28 16.02
N ASP A 435 -11.57 29.99 17.14
CA ASP A 435 -11.52 29.48 18.51
C ASP A 435 -10.25 28.74 18.98
N PHE A 436 -9.15 29.50 19.09
CA PHE A 436 -8.13 29.24 20.12
C PHE A 436 -8.36 30.16 21.33
N ASN A 437 -8.99 29.64 22.38
CA ASN A 437 -8.98 30.28 23.71
C ASN A 437 -8.74 29.24 24.81
N THR A 438 -7.67 29.42 25.57
CA THR A 438 -7.05 28.34 26.37
C THR A 438 -7.36 28.45 27.86
N THR A 439 -8.39 27.75 28.35
CA THR A 439 -8.53 27.32 29.76
C THR A 439 -9.78 26.44 29.93
N ASP A 440 -9.63 25.14 30.28
CA ASP A 440 -10.32 24.47 31.43
C ASP A 440 -10.16 22.93 31.56
N ILE A 441 -9.26 22.26 30.81
CA ILE A 441 -9.12 20.78 30.87
C ILE A 441 -7.93 20.33 31.73
N ALA A 442 -7.91 20.76 33.00
CA ALA A 442 -6.97 20.26 34.01
C ALA A 442 -7.65 19.65 35.25
N GLY A 443 -8.95 19.90 35.47
CA GLY A 443 -9.66 19.52 36.70
C GLY A 443 -10.31 18.13 36.73
N HIS A 444 -10.60 17.51 35.58
CA HIS A 444 -11.56 16.38 35.53
C HIS A 444 -10.95 14.96 35.45
N ILE A 445 -9.65 14.80 35.24
CA ILE A 445 -9.03 13.46 35.03
C ILE A 445 -8.64 12.75 36.35
N ILE A 446 -8.64 13.46 37.49
CA ILE A 446 -8.13 12.94 38.78
C ILE A 446 -9.17 12.11 39.58
N ALA A 447 -10.44 12.04 39.15
CA ALA A 447 -11.55 11.64 40.02
C ALA A 447 -12.14 10.21 39.87
N SER A 448 -11.76 9.40 38.87
CA SER A 448 -12.56 8.21 38.49
C SER A 448 -11.87 6.83 38.54
N SER A 449 -10.56 6.74 38.78
CA SER A 449 -9.83 5.45 38.82
C SER A 449 -9.88 4.76 40.20
N GLY A 450 -11.04 4.17 40.54
CA GLY A 450 -11.23 3.49 41.83
C GLY A 450 -12.22 2.32 41.87
N ARG A 451 -11.78 1.12 41.43
CA ARG A 451 -11.96 -0.16 42.18
C ARG A 451 -11.34 -1.40 41.47
N ASN A 452 -10.80 -2.28 42.31
CA ASN A 452 -10.08 -3.54 42.05
C ASN A 452 -10.72 -4.54 41.06
N ILE A 453 -9.86 -5.33 40.41
CA ILE A 453 -9.81 -6.80 40.60
C ILE A 453 -8.32 -7.24 40.57
N GLU A 454 -7.95 -8.17 41.44
CA GLU A 454 -6.55 -8.59 41.66
C GLU A 454 -6.11 -9.75 40.75
N ARG A 455 -4.83 -9.76 40.35
CA ARG A 455 -3.92 -10.89 40.65
C ARG A 455 -2.43 -10.50 40.55
N ARG A 456 -1.70 -10.88 41.59
CA ARG A 456 -0.26 -10.64 41.84
C ARG A 456 0.59 -11.51 40.87
N THR A 457 1.90 -11.29 40.62
CA THR A 457 2.94 -10.74 41.50
C THR A 457 4.18 -10.27 40.71
N LYS A 458 5.07 -9.48 41.36
CA LYS A 458 6.42 -9.04 40.93
C LYS A 458 6.51 -7.82 40.00
N VAL A 459 5.85 -6.74 40.40
CA VAL A 459 6.40 -5.38 40.22
C VAL A 459 7.01 -4.93 41.56
N SER A 460 8.33 -4.79 41.62
CA SER A 460 9.03 -4.05 42.68
C SER A 460 10.43 -3.67 42.22
N LEU A 461 10.66 -2.38 41.95
CA LEU A 461 11.94 -1.63 41.87
C LEU A 461 11.93 -0.45 40.86
N TRP A 462 10.79 0.16 40.57
CA TRP A 462 10.73 1.41 39.78
C TRP A 462 9.77 2.41 40.39
N ASN A 463 10.18 3.02 41.51
CA ASN A 463 9.46 4.14 42.11
C ASN A 463 10.40 5.16 42.78
N THR A 464 11.52 5.50 42.12
CA THR A 464 12.43 6.59 42.55
C THR A 464 13.30 7.11 41.39
N ALA A 465 12.75 7.90 40.45
CA ALA A 465 13.53 8.74 39.49
C ALA A 465 12.67 9.66 38.59
N ALA A 466 11.44 10.07 38.99
CA ALA A 466 10.49 10.77 38.11
C ALA A 466 10.13 12.19 38.59
N THR A 467 11.11 12.94 39.10
CA THR A 467 10.94 14.36 39.47
C THR A 467 12.20 15.16 39.18
N GLN A 468 12.40 15.54 37.90
CA GLN A 468 13.09 16.76 37.41
C GLN A 468 13.47 16.63 35.92
N ALA A 469 12.64 17.18 35.03
CA ALA A 469 13.03 17.61 33.68
C ALA A 469 12.01 18.65 33.15
N PRO A 470 12.41 19.70 32.39
CA PRO A 470 11.49 20.77 31.99
C PRO A 470 10.64 20.39 30.77
N ARG A 471 9.41 20.93 30.70
CA ARG A 471 8.57 20.90 29.49
C ARG A 471 9.21 21.74 28.37
N THR A 472 9.44 21.14 27.22
CA THR A 472 9.64 21.85 25.94
C THR A 472 8.83 21.16 24.83
N SER A 473 8.42 21.95 23.83
CA SER A 473 7.50 21.54 22.76
C SER A 473 8.08 20.45 21.86
N ALA A 474 7.29 19.40 21.61
CA ALA A 474 7.66 18.32 20.70
C ALA A 474 7.04 18.54 19.30
N VAL A 475 7.77 19.26 18.44
CA VAL A 475 7.51 19.32 16.99
C VAL A 475 8.13 18.08 16.36
N PHE A 476 7.33 17.15 15.85
CA PHE A 476 7.84 15.93 15.23
C PHE A 476 8.04 16.05 13.71
N ARG A 477 9.11 15.43 13.22
CA ARG A 477 9.64 15.56 11.86
C ARG A 477 9.96 14.20 11.24
N SER A 478 9.91 14.21 9.91
CA SER A 478 10.65 13.39 8.94
C SER A 478 10.08 12.03 8.50
N ALA A 479 10.20 11.82 7.18
CA ALA A 479 10.03 10.54 6.51
C ALA A 479 11.38 9.78 6.36
N GLU A 480 12.49 10.38 6.79
CA GLU A 480 13.84 9.78 6.80
C GLU A 480 13.93 8.65 7.84
N ALA A 481 13.21 8.77 8.96
CA ALA A 481 13.28 7.84 10.10
C ALA A 481 12.93 6.37 9.75
N HIS A 482 12.11 6.12 8.73
CA HIS A 482 11.68 4.76 8.39
C HIS A 482 12.76 3.92 7.70
N TYR A 483 13.65 4.54 6.91
CA TYR A 483 14.69 3.83 6.17
C TYR A 483 15.93 3.59 7.02
N ASP A 484 16.39 4.61 7.76
CA ASP A 484 17.51 4.46 8.71
C ASP A 484 17.20 3.41 9.79
N LEU A 485 15.94 3.32 10.22
CA LEU A 485 15.49 2.29 11.16
C LEU A 485 15.55 0.89 10.56
N ALA A 486 15.01 0.67 9.35
CA ALA A 486 15.04 -0.63 8.68
C ALA A 486 16.47 -1.10 8.38
N ILE A 487 17.33 -0.19 7.90
CA ILE A 487 18.76 -0.43 7.66
C ILE A 487 19.48 -0.76 8.97
N SER A 488 19.25 0.01 10.03
CA SER A 488 19.87 -0.23 11.35
C SER A 488 19.41 -1.53 12.02
N VAL A 489 18.14 -1.90 11.85
CA VAL A 489 17.58 -3.17 12.36
C VAL A 489 18.22 -4.36 11.63
N ALA A 490 18.31 -4.31 10.30
CA ALA A 490 18.96 -5.36 9.52
C ALA A 490 20.45 -5.52 9.87
N LEU A 491 21.15 -4.43 10.20
CA LEU A 491 22.57 -4.44 10.59
C LEU A 491 22.83 -4.94 12.03
N GLN A 492 21.81 -4.97 12.91
CA GLN A 492 21.99 -5.36 14.32
C GLN A 492 21.76 -6.85 14.62
N TRP A 493 21.17 -7.62 13.69
CA TRP A 493 20.85 -9.05 13.87
C TRP A 493 22.08 -10.01 13.77
N LEU A 494 23.30 -9.48 13.83
CA LEU A 494 24.47 -10.03 13.11
C LEU A 494 25.79 -10.06 13.91
N ASP A 495 25.78 -9.98 15.23
CA ASP A 495 26.96 -10.25 16.07
C ASP A 495 26.54 -10.45 17.55
N HIS A 496 26.96 -11.56 18.17
CA HIS A 496 26.65 -11.88 19.58
C HIS A 496 27.84 -12.55 20.29
N SER A 497 28.79 -11.77 20.82
CA SER A 497 29.85 -12.18 21.76
C SER A 497 30.53 -10.88 22.25
N GLU A 498 30.93 -10.65 23.50
CA GLU A 498 31.24 -11.57 24.61
C GLU A 498 31.19 -10.80 25.97
N ASP A 499 31.19 -11.56 27.06
CA ASP A 499 31.58 -11.31 28.48
C ASP A 499 31.74 -9.88 29.10
N LEU A 500 31.37 -9.77 30.39
CA LEU A 500 31.15 -8.53 31.16
C LEU A 500 32.18 -8.29 32.31
N THR A 501 33.44 -8.66 32.12
CA THR A 501 34.47 -8.60 33.17
C THR A 501 35.21 -7.26 33.34
N TRP A 502 34.98 -6.27 32.46
CA TRP A 502 35.76 -5.01 32.41
C TRP A 502 35.16 -3.81 33.18
N LEU A 503 34.07 -3.99 33.91
CA LEU A 503 33.26 -2.90 34.48
C LEU A 503 33.71 -2.37 35.87
N LYS A 504 35.02 -2.39 36.18
CA LYS A 504 35.58 -1.80 37.42
C LYS A 504 36.82 -0.93 37.16
N TRP A 505 36.81 0.25 37.79
CA TRP A 505 37.89 1.24 37.99
C TRP A 505 37.96 2.49 37.07
N GLU A 506 37.33 3.56 37.58
CA GLU A 506 37.82 4.93 37.84
C GLU A 506 38.55 5.83 36.80
N GLU A 507 38.40 7.12 37.09
CA GLU A 507 38.61 8.36 36.32
C GLU A 507 40.03 8.64 35.76
N VAL A 508 40.13 9.29 34.58
CA VAL A 508 41.07 10.41 34.23
C VAL A 508 40.59 11.10 32.91
N LYS A 509 41.06 12.33 32.64
CA LYS A 509 40.54 13.33 31.67
C LYS A 509 41.10 13.27 30.22
N MET A 510 40.21 13.46 29.23
CA MET A 510 40.41 13.97 27.83
C MET A 510 41.32 13.17 26.85
N PRO A 511 41.21 13.36 25.50
CA PRO A 511 40.33 14.23 24.70
C PRO A 511 39.43 13.49 23.67
N LEU A 512 38.71 14.27 22.83
CA LEU A 512 37.70 13.83 21.85
C LEU A 512 38.21 12.91 20.72
N HIS A 513 38.02 11.59 20.85
CA HIS A 513 37.75 10.67 19.73
C HIS A 513 36.95 9.44 20.22
N GLY A 514 35.93 9.04 19.46
CA GLY A 514 35.24 7.75 19.61
C GLY A 514 33.92 7.75 20.41
N ARG A 515 32.82 7.44 19.70
CA ARG A 515 31.47 7.03 20.19
C ARG A 515 30.62 8.02 21.00
N PRO A 516 29.41 8.34 20.50
CA PRO A 516 28.20 8.47 21.31
C PRO A 516 27.67 7.07 21.71
N ARG A 517 26.87 7.03 22.79
CA ARG A 517 26.37 5.81 23.45
C ARG A 517 25.26 5.13 22.65
N TYR A 518 25.21 3.79 22.70
CA TYR A 518 24.02 3.03 22.31
C TYR A 518 23.04 2.90 23.49
N PRO A 519 21.70 2.84 23.27
CA PRO A 519 20.72 2.81 24.35
C PRO A 519 20.65 1.45 25.08
N ASN A 520 20.19 1.46 26.33
CA ASN A 520 20.11 0.31 27.24
C ASN A 520 18.86 -0.58 26.99
N HIS A 521 18.70 -1.68 27.74
CA HIS A 521 17.61 -2.65 27.53
C HIS A 521 16.20 -2.02 27.49
N ARG A 522 15.90 -1.06 28.37
CA ARG A 522 14.60 -0.39 28.40
C ARG A 522 14.40 0.57 27.25
N GLU A 523 15.48 1.19 26.77
CA GLU A 523 15.45 2.01 25.57
C GLU A 523 15.33 1.13 24.30
N ARG A 524 15.81 -0.12 24.35
CA ARG A 524 15.61 -1.12 23.28
C ARG A 524 14.21 -1.74 23.28
N GLU A 525 13.61 -2.01 24.45
CA GLU A 525 12.17 -2.30 24.56
C GLU A 525 11.34 -1.11 24.06
N ALA A 526 11.72 0.12 24.42
CA ALA A 526 11.11 1.33 23.88
C ALA A 526 11.31 1.48 22.36
N MET A 527 12.35 0.91 21.75
CA MET A 527 12.57 0.91 20.29
C MET A 527 11.80 -0.19 19.55
N ILE A 528 11.62 -1.37 20.15
CA ILE A 528 10.68 -2.38 19.65
C ILE A 528 9.26 -1.82 19.74
N LEU A 529 8.92 -1.23 20.89
CA LEU A 529 7.67 -0.50 21.08
C LEU A 529 7.59 0.76 20.20
N SER A 530 8.68 1.42 19.79
CA SER A 530 8.63 2.55 18.83
C SER A 530 8.61 2.12 17.37
N SER A 531 8.86 0.84 17.08
CA SER A 531 8.61 0.26 15.76
C SER A 531 7.14 -0.19 15.69
N TYR A 532 6.67 -0.84 16.75
CA TYR A 532 5.24 -1.11 16.99
C TYR A 532 4.43 0.20 17.08
N ALA A 533 5.02 1.28 17.59
CA ALA A 533 4.44 2.62 17.67
C ALA A 533 4.89 3.57 16.54
N GLY A 534 5.75 3.12 15.62
CA GLY A 534 5.83 3.70 14.27
C GLY A 534 4.57 3.30 13.47
N ILE A 535 4.08 2.09 13.73
CA ILE A 535 2.81 1.57 13.20
C ILE A 535 1.62 2.12 14.01
N LEU A 536 1.67 2.12 15.35
CA LEU A 536 0.60 2.65 16.24
C LEU A 536 0.61 4.18 16.46
N MET A 537 1.62 4.96 16.04
CA MET A 537 1.60 6.44 16.11
C MET A 537 1.72 7.16 14.75
N ASN A 538 1.89 6.44 13.64
CA ASN A 538 1.33 6.91 12.35
C ASN A 538 -0.15 6.50 12.19
N SER A 539 -0.63 5.62 13.07
CA SER A 539 -2.06 5.41 13.31
C SER A 539 -2.51 6.37 14.39
N ILE A 540 -3.05 7.54 14.01
CA ILE A 540 -3.76 8.37 14.99
C ILE A 540 -4.93 7.51 15.51
N PRO A 541 -5.07 7.28 16.84
CA PRO A 541 -6.24 6.60 17.39
C PRO A 541 -7.50 7.29 16.90
N ILE A 542 -8.56 6.53 16.58
CA ILE A 542 -9.75 7.14 15.97
C ILE A 542 -10.30 8.26 16.88
N GLU A 543 -10.15 8.12 18.21
CA GLU A 543 -10.52 9.09 19.24
C GLU A 543 -9.71 10.41 19.18
N GLU A 544 -8.45 10.40 18.72
CA GLU A 544 -7.66 11.62 18.51
C GLU A 544 -7.91 12.25 17.14
N VAL A 545 -8.18 11.46 16.09
CA VAL A 545 -8.71 11.96 14.81
C VAL A 545 -10.02 12.71 15.05
N PHE A 546 -10.90 12.14 15.85
CA PHE A 546 -12.19 12.72 16.23
C PHE A 546 -12.05 14.01 17.06
N LYS A 547 -11.06 14.10 17.96
CA LYS A 547 -10.76 15.34 18.70
C LYS A 547 -10.16 16.45 17.84
N ILE A 548 -9.27 16.12 16.90
CA ILE A 548 -8.63 17.11 16.02
C ILE A 548 -9.64 17.67 15.00
N TYR A 549 -10.69 16.91 14.65
CA TYR A 549 -11.70 17.29 13.67
C TYR A 549 -13.10 17.60 14.26
N GLY A 550 -13.19 17.83 15.58
CA GLY A 550 -14.44 18.26 16.23
C GLY A 550 -15.64 17.31 16.08
N ALA A 551 -15.38 16.06 15.68
CA ALA A 551 -16.39 15.11 15.26
C ALA A 551 -16.46 13.97 16.28
N ASP A 552 -17.48 13.97 17.14
CA ASP A 552 -17.63 12.93 18.16
C ASP A 552 -17.70 11.51 17.57
N SER A 553 -17.13 10.57 18.31
CA SER A 553 -16.69 9.30 17.74
C SER A 553 -17.81 8.35 17.31
N SER A 554 -18.05 8.23 16.00
CA SER A 554 -18.57 7.01 15.38
C SER A 554 -18.48 7.09 13.84
N ALA A 555 -17.74 6.17 13.21
CA ALA A 555 -17.72 6.01 11.75
C ALA A 555 -17.17 4.64 11.30
N ASN A 556 -17.97 3.59 11.52
CA ASN A 556 -17.89 2.28 10.86
C ASN A 556 -16.52 1.55 10.84
N SER A 557 -16.17 0.94 11.97
CA SER A 557 -15.84 -0.49 11.92
C SER A 557 -17.13 -1.29 11.65
N GLY A 558 -17.04 -2.55 11.18
CA GLY A 558 -18.21 -3.41 10.97
C GLY A 558 -18.96 -3.83 12.25
N ILE A 559 -18.70 -3.16 13.37
CA ILE A 559 -19.33 -3.37 14.67
C ILE A 559 -20.61 -2.53 14.69
N THR A 560 -21.77 -3.17 14.57
CA THR A 560 -23.04 -2.56 14.95
C THR A 560 -23.10 -2.45 16.48
N LYS A 561 -23.56 -1.32 17.02
CA LYS A 561 -23.68 -1.11 18.47
C LYS A 561 -24.95 -0.31 18.80
N ILE A 562 -25.66 -0.76 19.83
CA ILE A 562 -26.88 -0.15 20.35
C ILE A 562 -26.92 -0.29 21.88
N THR A 563 -27.37 0.76 22.55
CA THR A 563 -27.52 0.81 24.01
C THR A 563 -28.97 1.11 24.38
N PHE A 564 -29.60 0.19 25.10
CA PHE A 564 -30.98 0.30 25.61
C PHE A 564 -30.97 0.85 27.04
N TYR A 565 -31.95 1.68 27.41
CA TYR A 565 -32.08 2.28 28.74
C TYR A 565 -33.50 2.09 29.31
N GLU A 566 -33.61 1.74 30.59
CA GLU A 566 -34.92 1.50 31.25
C GLU A 566 -35.79 2.75 31.36
N ASP A 567 -35.17 3.93 31.49
CA ASP A 567 -35.86 5.22 31.67
C ASP A 567 -35.62 6.16 30.47
N ARG A 568 -36.29 7.33 30.47
CA ARG A 568 -36.18 8.33 29.40
C ARG A 568 -34.87 9.12 29.49
N GLY A 569 -34.44 9.71 28.38
CA GLY A 569 -33.27 10.60 28.35
C GLY A 569 -31.95 9.91 28.71
N PHE A 570 -31.80 8.63 28.37
CA PHE A 570 -30.59 7.81 28.58
C PHE A 570 -30.25 7.58 30.06
N GLN A 571 -31.30 7.46 30.90
CA GLN A 571 -31.20 7.25 32.35
C GLN A 571 -31.63 5.83 32.77
N GLY A 572 -31.40 5.51 34.05
CA GLY A 572 -31.73 4.21 34.63
C GLY A 572 -30.67 3.15 34.32
N ARG A 573 -31.05 1.87 34.40
CA ARG A 573 -30.17 0.76 33.99
C ARG A 573 -30.07 0.75 32.47
N CYS A 574 -28.87 0.52 31.96
CA CYS A 574 -28.63 0.31 30.53
C CYS A 574 -28.14 -1.11 30.21
N TYR A 575 -28.32 -1.52 28.96
CA TYR A 575 -27.74 -2.71 28.37
C TYR A 575 -27.20 -2.41 26.97
N GLU A 576 -25.92 -2.67 26.77
CA GLU A 576 -25.25 -2.52 25.47
C GLU A 576 -25.31 -3.85 24.70
N CYS A 577 -25.58 -3.78 23.41
CA CYS A 577 -25.65 -4.91 22.50
C CYS A 577 -24.93 -4.59 21.19
N SER A 578 -24.22 -5.59 20.64
CA SER A 578 -23.46 -5.46 19.39
C SER A 578 -23.74 -6.56 18.35
N SER A 579 -24.73 -7.43 18.63
CA SER A 579 -25.16 -8.52 17.75
C SER A 579 -26.66 -8.77 17.84
N ASP A 580 -27.20 -9.71 17.06
CA ASP A 580 -28.60 -10.14 17.17
C ASP A 580 -28.89 -10.74 18.56
N HIS A 581 -29.92 -10.25 19.25
CA HIS A 581 -30.34 -10.76 20.57
C HIS A 581 -31.79 -11.23 20.53
N SER A 582 -32.04 -12.52 20.71
CA SER A 582 -33.38 -13.11 20.65
C SER A 582 -34.22 -12.90 21.91
N ASN A 583 -33.61 -12.57 23.05
CA ASN A 583 -34.34 -12.24 24.28
C ASN A 583 -33.56 -11.23 25.15
N LEU A 584 -34.05 -9.99 25.21
CA LEU A 584 -33.50 -8.90 26.02
C LEU A 584 -34.13 -8.79 27.42
N GLN A 585 -35.21 -9.54 27.69
CA GLN A 585 -35.94 -9.51 28.96
C GLN A 585 -35.09 -9.78 30.23
N PRO A 586 -34.00 -10.58 30.20
CA PRO A 586 -33.14 -10.78 31.37
C PRO A 586 -32.34 -9.53 31.80
N TYR A 587 -32.10 -8.59 30.88
CA TYR A 587 -31.21 -7.46 31.11
C TYR A 587 -31.95 -6.21 31.60
N PHE A 588 -33.17 -5.99 31.09
CA PHE A 588 -34.02 -4.86 31.47
C PHE A 588 -35.52 -5.20 31.46
N SER A 589 -36.25 -4.58 32.39
CA SER A 589 -37.69 -4.79 32.58
C SER A 589 -38.54 -4.02 31.58
N ARG A 590 -38.05 -2.89 31.08
CA ARG A 590 -38.67 -1.97 30.11
C ARG A 590 -37.58 -1.22 29.33
N CYS A 591 -37.91 -0.55 28.23
CA CYS A 591 -36.97 0.24 27.43
C CYS A 591 -37.62 1.56 27.01
N ASN A 592 -37.22 2.67 27.66
CA ASN A 592 -37.80 3.99 27.42
C ASN A 592 -36.89 4.93 26.63
N SER A 593 -35.59 4.67 26.51
CA SER A 593 -34.71 5.41 25.58
C SER A 593 -33.62 4.52 25.01
N ILE A 594 -33.11 4.88 23.83
CA ILE A 594 -32.16 4.07 23.05
C ILE A 594 -31.13 4.98 22.38
N ARG A 595 -29.86 4.62 22.49
CA ARG A 595 -28.78 5.18 21.69
C ARG A 595 -28.33 4.15 20.68
N VAL A 596 -28.35 4.48 19.39
CA VAL A 596 -27.73 3.65 18.35
C VAL A 596 -26.40 4.28 17.99
N ASP A 597 -25.32 3.68 18.47
CA ASP A 597 -23.96 4.18 18.28
C ASP A 597 -23.45 3.89 16.84
N SER A 598 -23.82 2.74 16.27
CA SER A 598 -23.45 2.35 14.90
C SER A 598 -24.37 1.30 14.28
N GLY A 599 -24.56 1.42 12.96
CA GLY A 599 -25.33 0.49 12.13
C GLY A 599 -26.84 0.71 12.17
N CYS A 600 -27.54 -0.12 11.38
CA CYS A 600 -29.00 -0.15 11.35
C CYS A 600 -29.53 -1.35 12.15
N TRP A 601 -30.59 -1.12 12.92
CA TRP A 601 -31.17 -2.10 13.82
C TRP A 601 -32.67 -2.28 13.58
N MET A 602 -33.15 -3.52 13.68
CA MET A 602 -34.57 -3.83 13.78
C MET A 602 -34.88 -4.33 15.19
N LEU A 603 -35.73 -3.61 15.90
CA LEU A 603 -36.18 -3.97 17.25
C LEU A 603 -37.55 -4.60 17.20
N TYR A 604 -37.86 -5.44 18.18
CA TYR A 604 -39.09 -6.21 18.25
C TYR A 604 -39.69 -6.15 19.65
N GLU A 605 -41.02 -5.99 19.70
CA GLU A 605 -41.77 -5.85 20.96
C GLU A 605 -41.73 -7.10 21.85
N ARG A 606 -41.55 -8.29 21.25
CA ARG A 606 -41.54 -9.60 21.94
C ARG A 606 -40.22 -10.36 21.70
N PRO A 607 -39.89 -11.37 22.54
CA PRO A 607 -38.76 -12.25 22.28
C PRO A 607 -38.90 -13.00 20.95
N ASN A 608 -37.79 -13.56 20.47
CA ASN A 608 -37.68 -14.35 19.24
C ASN A 608 -38.13 -13.60 17.97
N TYR A 609 -37.92 -12.28 17.92
CA TYR A 609 -38.18 -11.42 16.77
C TYR A 609 -39.65 -11.34 16.38
N GLN A 610 -40.53 -11.26 17.39
CA GLN A 610 -41.99 -11.25 17.23
C GLN A 610 -42.63 -9.93 17.72
N GLY A 611 -43.88 -9.70 17.33
CA GLY A 611 -44.62 -8.48 17.67
C GLY A 611 -44.32 -7.33 16.72
N TYR A 612 -44.60 -6.09 17.15
CA TYR A 612 -44.29 -4.91 16.35
C TYR A 612 -42.79 -4.74 16.12
N GLN A 613 -42.43 -4.32 14.91
CA GLN A 613 -41.05 -4.08 14.49
C GLN A 613 -40.77 -2.58 14.41
N TYR A 614 -39.57 -2.17 14.83
CA TYR A 614 -39.13 -0.77 14.83
C TYR A 614 -37.74 -0.65 14.20
N PHE A 615 -37.63 0.03 13.06
CA PHE A 615 -36.35 0.32 12.42
C PHE A 615 -35.70 1.56 13.03
N LEU A 616 -34.52 1.39 13.61
CA LEU A 616 -33.68 2.48 14.08
C LEU A 616 -32.39 2.54 13.25
N ARG A 617 -31.97 3.77 12.95
CA ARG A 617 -30.63 4.09 12.44
C ARG A 617 -29.80 4.67 13.59
N ARG A 618 -28.50 4.83 13.36
CA ARG A 618 -27.60 5.62 14.20
C ARG A 618 -28.25 6.94 14.63
N GLY A 619 -28.19 7.24 15.93
CA GLY A 619 -28.84 8.40 16.53
C GLY A 619 -29.35 8.17 17.96
N ASP A 620 -29.75 9.27 18.58
CA ASP A 620 -30.25 9.34 19.96
C ASP A 620 -31.78 9.39 19.99
N TYR A 621 -32.40 8.41 20.67
CA TYR A 621 -33.84 8.30 20.83
C TYR A 621 -34.21 8.47 22.32
N PRO A 622 -34.43 9.71 22.79
CA PRO A 622 -34.64 10.00 24.22
C PRO A 622 -35.96 9.48 24.81
N ASP A 623 -36.92 9.10 23.98
CA ASP A 623 -38.20 8.49 24.39
C ASP A 623 -38.72 7.53 23.30
N TYR A 624 -39.63 6.61 23.67
CA TYR A 624 -40.11 5.57 22.75
C TYR A 624 -40.96 6.06 21.57
N GLN A 625 -41.49 7.29 21.61
CA GLN A 625 -42.24 7.86 20.49
C GLN A 625 -41.31 8.19 19.31
N GLN A 626 -40.02 8.42 19.56
CA GLN A 626 -39.02 8.75 18.55
C GLN A 626 -38.74 7.60 17.56
N TRP A 627 -38.96 6.35 17.97
CA TRP A 627 -38.94 5.18 17.06
C TRP A 627 -40.34 4.69 16.63
N MET A 628 -41.37 5.50 16.87
CA MET A 628 -42.79 5.14 16.68
C MET A 628 -43.21 3.91 17.50
N GLY A 629 -42.67 3.77 18.72
CA GLY A 629 -43.03 2.73 19.68
C GLY A 629 -44.49 2.83 20.12
N PHE A 630 -45.21 1.70 20.09
CA PHE A 630 -46.56 1.60 20.66
C PHE A 630 -46.53 1.38 22.18
N SER A 631 -45.41 0.88 22.69
CA SER A 631 -45.14 0.59 24.11
C SER A 631 -43.65 0.79 24.41
N ASP A 632 -43.27 0.73 25.69
CA ASP A 632 -41.87 0.69 26.15
C ASP A 632 -41.32 -0.76 26.21
N SER A 633 -42.02 -1.73 25.61
CA SER A 633 -41.56 -3.12 25.52
C SER A 633 -40.69 -3.32 24.29
N ILE A 634 -39.37 -3.40 24.49
CA ILE A 634 -38.42 -3.97 23.52
C ILE A 634 -37.88 -5.26 24.12
N ARG A 635 -37.90 -6.37 23.36
CA ARG A 635 -37.58 -7.71 23.89
C ARG A 635 -36.70 -8.55 22.98
N SER A 636 -36.49 -8.15 21.72
CA SER A 636 -35.41 -8.70 20.89
C SER A 636 -34.96 -7.67 19.85
N CYS A 637 -33.75 -7.84 19.32
CA CYS A 637 -33.16 -6.94 18.34
C CYS A 637 -32.32 -7.71 17.30
N ARG A 638 -32.25 -7.17 16.08
CA ARG A 638 -31.34 -7.65 15.03
C ARG A 638 -30.51 -6.52 14.47
N ALA A 639 -29.22 -6.76 14.32
CA ALA A 639 -28.37 -5.97 13.45
C ALA A 639 -28.78 -6.23 11.99
N ILE A 640 -28.75 -5.17 11.18
CA ILE A 640 -28.99 -5.28 9.74
C ILE A 640 -27.65 -4.98 9.05
N PRO A 641 -27.07 -5.95 8.32
CA PRO A 641 -25.77 -5.76 7.68
C PRO A 641 -25.86 -4.67 6.61
N TYR A 642 -24.80 -3.88 6.48
CA TYR A 642 -24.69 -2.90 5.41
C TYR A 642 -24.65 -3.59 4.04
N THR A 643 -25.41 -3.06 3.08
CA THR A 643 -25.42 -3.52 1.69
C THR A 643 -25.20 -2.34 0.76
N SER A 644 -24.25 -2.45 -0.16
CA SER A 644 -23.86 -1.38 -1.09
C SER A 644 -24.83 -1.18 -2.26
N SER A 645 -25.74 -2.12 -2.50
CA SER A 645 -26.79 -2.03 -3.51
C SER A 645 -28.14 -2.50 -2.96
N HIS A 646 -29.22 -1.94 -3.53
CA HIS A 646 -30.60 -2.21 -3.15
C HIS A 646 -31.46 -2.30 -4.41
N ARG A 647 -32.20 -3.40 -4.58
CA ARG A 647 -33.16 -3.60 -5.67
C ARG A 647 -34.30 -4.52 -5.22
N ILE A 648 -35.53 -4.10 -5.44
CA ILE A 648 -36.74 -4.80 -5.00
C ILE A 648 -37.81 -4.77 -6.09
N ARG A 649 -38.58 -5.85 -6.23
CA ARG A 649 -39.77 -5.93 -7.09
C ARG A 649 -41.01 -6.13 -6.25
N LEU A 650 -42.02 -5.29 -6.47
CA LEU A 650 -43.34 -5.39 -5.87
C LEU A 650 -44.33 -5.90 -6.91
N TYR A 651 -45.29 -6.72 -6.49
CA TYR A 651 -46.28 -7.34 -7.36
C TYR A 651 -47.70 -7.14 -6.83
N GLU A 652 -48.61 -6.85 -7.75
CA GLU A 652 -50.04 -6.64 -7.51
C GLU A 652 -50.79 -7.90 -7.02
N ARG A 653 -50.25 -9.11 -7.23
CA ARG A 653 -50.88 -10.37 -6.81
C ARG A 653 -49.88 -11.35 -6.18
N ASP A 654 -50.40 -12.35 -5.47
CA ASP A 654 -49.62 -13.45 -4.90
C ASP A 654 -48.89 -14.27 -5.98
N ASP A 655 -47.79 -14.91 -5.59
CA ASP A 655 -46.90 -15.70 -6.46
C ASP A 655 -46.30 -14.92 -7.65
N TYR A 656 -45.92 -13.66 -7.44
CA TYR A 656 -45.26 -12.78 -8.42
C TYR A 656 -46.08 -12.50 -9.69
N ARG A 657 -47.41 -12.44 -9.54
CA ARG A 657 -48.37 -12.20 -10.64
C ARG A 657 -48.90 -10.76 -10.63
N GLY A 658 -49.55 -10.38 -11.74
CA GLY A 658 -50.11 -9.04 -11.93
C GLY A 658 -49.05 -8.01 -12.36
N LEU A 659 -49.33 -6.73 -12.18
CA LEU A 659 -48.38 -5.67 -12.48
C LEU A 659 -47.15 -5.76 -11.57
N VAL A 660 -45.96 -5.58 -12.15
CA VAL A 660 -44.67 -5.52 -11.43
C VAL A 660 -44.13 -4.10 -11.40
N SER A 661 -43.61 -3.66 -10.26
CA SER A 661 -42.87 -2.40 -10.10
C SER A 661 -41.51 -2.69 -9.48
N GLU A 662 -40.42 -2.33 -10.17
CA GLU A 662 -39.05 -2.47 -9.67
C GLU A 662 -38.57 -1.13 -9.09
N LEU A 663 -37.89 -1.17 -7.94
CA LEU A 663 -37.35 -0.01 -7.24
C LEU A 663 -35.90 -0.24 -6.81
N THR A 664 -35.10 0.82 -6.91
CA THR A 664 -33.71 0.93 -6.41
C THR A 664 -33.53 2.11 -5.43
N GLU A 665 -34.64 2.78 -5.11
CA GLU A 665 -34.72 4.02 -4.34
C GLU A 665 -35.84 3.96 -3.30
N ASP A 666 -35.80 4.87 -2.34
CA ASP A 666 -36.86 5.04 -1.35
C ASP A 666 -38.14 5.58 -2.02
N CYS A 667 -39.31 5.20 -1.49
CA CYS A 667 -40.60 5.64 -2.01
C CYS A 667 -41.52 6.03 -0.85
N SER A 668 -41.79 7.33 -0.72
CA SER A 668 -42.64 7.91 0.33
C SER A 668 -44.14 7.71 0.10
N CYS A 669 -44.58 7.40 -1.12
CA CYS A 669 -45.96 7.02 -1.41
C CYS A 669 -46.02 6.08 -2.62
N ILE A 670 -46.34 4.80 -2.38
CA ILE A 670 -46.43 3.78 -3.45
C ILE A 670 -47.62 4.06 -4.38
N HIS A 671 -48.75 4.50 -3.82
CA HIS A 671 -49.93 4.87 -4.61
C HIS A 671 -49.62 5.98 -5.61
N ASP A 672 -48.94 7.05 -5.20
CA ASP A 672 -48.69 8.19 -6.09
C ASP A 672 -47.70 7.84 -7.22
N ARG A 673 -46.68 7.02 -6.92
CA ARG A 673 -45.63 6.66 -7.88
C ARG A 673 -46.02 5.51 -8.83
N TYR A 674 -46.82 4.55 -8.37
CA TYR A 674 -47.12 3.32 -9.13
C TYR A 674 -48.62 2.98 -9.26
N ARG A 675 -49.52 3.77 -8.66
CA ARG A 675 -50.98 3.53 -8.61
C ARG A 675 -51.39 2.19 -7.97
N LEU A 676 -50.48 1.56 -7.23
CA LEU A 676 -50.73 0.36 -6.44
C LEU A 676 -51.22 0.74 -5.03
N ASN A 677 -52.34 0.16 -4.61
CA ASN A 677 -52.89 0.31 -3.25
C ASN A 677 -52.48 -0.85 -2.32
N GLU A 678 -52.25 -2.02 -2.90
CA GLU A 678 -52.00 -3.27 -2.19
C GLU A 678 -50.85 -4.01 -2.90
N ILE A 679 -49.91 -4.52 -2.13
CA ILE A 679 -48.76 -5.30 -2.60
C ILE A 679 -48.89 -6.70 -2.01
N TYR A 680 -49.17 -7.66 -2.85
CA TYR A 680 -49.46 -9.03 -2.42
C TYR A 680 -48.19 -9.87 -2.35
N SER A 681 -47.26 -9.73 -3.30
CA SER A 681 -45.97 -10.43 -3.26
C SER A 681 -44.78 -9.52 -3.59
N VAL A 682 -43.60 -9.92 -3.12
CA VAL A 682 -42.36 -9.12 -3.18
C VAL A 682 -41.15 -10.02 -3.42
N HIS A 683 -40.25 -9.59 -4.31
CA HIS A 683 -38.95 -10.23 -4.51
C HIS A 683 -37.85 -9.20 -4.22
N VAL A 684 -37.10 -9.41 -3.14
CA VAL A 684 -35.94 -8.57 -2.80
C VAL A 684 -34.70 -9.16 -3.48
N LEU A 685 -34.25 -8.49 -4.54
CA LEU A 685 -33.11 -8.93 -5.35
C LEU A 685 -31.78 -8.56 -4.69
N GLU A 686 -31.70 -7.34 -4.15
CA GLU A 686 -30.49 -6.79 -3.54
C GLU A 686 -30.85 -5.90 -2.33
N GLY A 687 -30.01 -5.93 -1.30
CA GLY A 687 -30.12 -5.11 -0.10
C GLY A 687 -31.25 -5.48 0.87
N CYS A 688 -31.24 -4.88 2.06
CA CYS A 688 -32.37 -4.96 3.00
C CYS A 688 -33.29 -3.74 2.85
N TRP A 689 -34.59 -3.93 3.05
CA TRP A 689 -35.63 -2.91 2.88
C TRP A 689 -36.58 -2.92 4.07
N VAL A 690 -37.25 -1.79 4.33
CA VAL A 690 -38.34 -1.73 5.31
C VAL A 690 -39.60 -1.20 4.64
N LEU A 691 -40.67 -1.99 4.67
CA LEU A 691 -42.01 -1.59 4.25
C LEU A 691 -42.74 -0.87 5.39
N TYR A 692 -43.64 0.04 5.02
CA TYR A 692 -44.50 0.81 5.92
C TYR A 692 -45.95 0.69 5.47
N GLU A 693 -46.82 0.36 6.42
CA GLU A 693 -48.27 0.27 6.24
C GLU A 693 -48.89 1.56 5.66
N MET A 694 -48.39 2.74 6.08
CA MET A 694 -48.88 4.04 5.62
C MET A 694 -47.84 4.81 4.78
N PRO A 695 -48.26 5.79 3.97
CA PRO A 695 -47.36 6.73 3.30
C PRO A 695 -46.49 7.53 4.29
N ASN A 696 -45.42 8.12 3.76
CA ASN A 696 -44.45 8.95 4.46
C ASN A 696 -43.75 8.25 5.65
N TYR A 697 -43.48 6.95 5.51
CA TYR A 697 -42.75 6.10 6.44
C TYR A 697 -43.42 5.98 7.82
N ARG A 698 -44.74 5.79 7.84
CA ARG A 698 -45.58 5.71 9.05
C ARG A 698 -46.31 4.37 9.17
N GLY A 699 -46.84 4.08 10.37
CA GLY A 699 -47.59 2.86 10.65
C GLY A 699 -46.67 1.67 10.96
N ARG A 700 -47.21 0.45 10.84
CA ARG A 700 -46.44 -0.77 11.07
C ARG A 700 -45.28 -0.90 10.09
N GLN A 701 -44.14 -1.39 10.60
CA GLN A 701 -42.89 -1.53 9.87
C GLN A 701 -42.59 -3.03 9.66
N TYR A 702 -42.07 -3.40 8.49
CA TYR A 702 -41.73 -4.80 8.16
C TYR A 702 -40.36 -4.87 7.50
N LEU A 703 -39.41 -5.58 8.13
CA LEU A 703 -38.08 -5.83 7.57
C LEU A 703 -38.14 -6.90 6.47
N LEU A 704 -37.68 -6.53 5.28
CA LEU A 704 -37.41 -7.47 4.19
C LEU A 704 -35.89 -7.62 4.00
N ARG A 705 -35.45 -8.87 3.87
CA ARG A 705 -34.07 -9.26 3.53
C ARG A 705 -34.07 -9.82 2.10
N PRO A 706 -32.90 -9.94 1.42
CA PRO A 706 -32.83 -10.58 0.10
C PRO A 706 -33.52 -11.95 0.10
N GLY A 707 -34.43 -12.16 -0.85
CA GLY A 707 -35.27 -13.36 -0.89
C GLY A 707 -36.66 -13.17 -1.49
N ASP A 708 -37.38 -14.30 -1.48
CA ASP A 708 -38.67 -14.53 -2.11
C ASP A 708 -39.82 -14.44 -1.08
N TYR A 709 -40.74 -13.49 -1.26
CA TYR A 709 -41.96 -13.37 -0.46
C TYR A 709 -43.19 -13.50 -1.37
N ARG A 710 -43.90 -14.63 -1.29
CA ARG A 710 -44.97 -14.99 -2.26
C ARG A 710 -46.34 -14.42 -1.90
N ARG A 711 -46.51 -13.98 -0.65
CA ARG A 711 -47.73 -13.39 -0.09
C ARG A 711 -47.37 -12.47 1.10
N TYR A 712 -48.22 -11.52 1.44
CA TYR A 712 -47.98 -10.55 2.52
C TYR A 712 -47.78 -11.14 3.92
N HIS A 713 -48.30 -12.34 4.16
CA HIS A 713 -48.05 -13.10 5.39
C HIS A 713 -46.56 -13.47 5.56
N ASP A 714 -45.80 -13.61 4.47
CA ASP A 714 -44.41 -14.09 4.52
C ASP A 714 -43.45 -13.03 5.13
N TRP A 715 -43.86 -11.75 5.16
CA TRP A 715 -43.17 -10.67 5.90
C TRP A 715 -43.87 -10.26 7.21
N GLY A 716 -44.87 -11.01 7.64
CA GLY A 716 -45.59 -10.79 8.89
C GLY A 716 -46.62 -9.66 8.88
N ALA A 717 -47.04 -9.18 7.69
CA ALA A 717 -48.16 -8.25 7.59
C ALA A 717 -49.50 -8.97 7.75
N VAL A 718 -50.51 -8.22 8.24
CA VAL A 718 -51.88 -8.73 8.45
C VAL A 718 -52.78 -8.55 7.23
N ASP A 719 -52.43 -7.64 6.34
CA ASP A 719 -53.08 -7.40 5.06
C ASP A 719 -52.02 -6.99 4.01
N ALA A 720 -52.45 -6.78 2.76
CA ALA A 720 -51.58 -6.42 1.65
C ALA A 720 -51.24 -4.91 1.58
N LYS A 721 -51.61 -4.10 2.58
CA LYS A 721 -51.42 -2.63 2.48
C LYS A 721 -49.96 -2.24 2.70
N VAL A 722 -49.43 -1.52 1.73
CA VAL A 722 -48.09 -0.92 1.80
C VAL A 722 -48.18 0.51 1.26
N GLY A 723 -48.05 1.50 2.14
CA GLY A 723 -48.11 2.90 1.77
C GLY A 723 -46.77 3.50 1.38
N SER A 724 -45.66 3.02 1.96
CA SER A 724 -44.30 3.49 1.63
C SER A 724 -43.22 2.44 1.90
N LEU A 725 -42.01 2.64 1.37
CA LEU A 725 -40.87 1.76 1.60
C LEU A 725 -39.54 2.53 1.56
N ARG A 726 -38.56 2.09 2.36
CA ARG A 726 -37.20 2.65 2.35
C ARG A 726 -36.14 1.55 2.34
N ARG A 727 -35.00 1.86 1.73
CA ARG A 727 -33.78 1.06 1.81
C ARG A 727 -33.25 1.10 3.24
N VAL A 728 -32.69 -0.01 3.70
CA VAL A 728 -31.84 -0.01 4.90
C VAL A 728 -30.47 0.52 4.49
N ILE A 729 -30.28 1.81 4.73
CA ILE A 729 -29.02 2.52 4.55
C ILE A 729 -28.66 3.23 5.86
N ASP A 730 -27.41 3.05 6.29
CA ASP A 730 -26.80 3.94 7.27
C ASP A 730 -26.30 5.17 6.50
N LEU A 731 -26.73 6.35 6.90
CA LEU A 731 -26.59 7.60 6.13
C LEU A 731 -25.40 8.48 6.58
N TYR A 732 -24.61 7.99 7.54
CA TYR A 732 -23.55 8.72 8.24
C TYR A 732 -22.19 7.99 8.19
#